data_AF-A0A928ZMI9-F1
#
_entry.id   AF-A0A928ZMI9-F1
#
_cell.length_a   1.000
_cell.length_b   1.000
_cell.length_c   1.000
_cell.angle_alpha   90.00
_cell.angle_beta   90.00
_cell.angle_gamma   90.00
#
_symmetry.space_group_name_H-M   'P 1'
#
loop_
_entity.id
_entity.type
_entity.pdbx_description
1 polymer ?
#
loop_
_entity_poly.entity_id
_entity_poly.type
_entity_poly.pdbx_seq_one_letter_code
_entity_poly.pdbx_strand_id
1 'polypeptide(L)'
;MVSIPAGSFGLGVAKAQTTSAETTSAETAQSPRSGHQCYDLATEQPEPLGEFRTRLLDTAAVAARRADTPGEKAAALVDVSRSYACLGQRELAAALAEESLPIVEDLADVGEKGRLLGAIANIYGERLNDLERANDILLQVIELTKTTAEDSALHHQLSQQIVRTYAVTGQYANIRRYIDSIETISSRENALRLAEYTLMNSEADSDLIEELFPEFLLEEEHFEHSVRPIYSHLFSLSGRGEDGSAPLQQSAIDDLIEQEIQTIELEQNDFHRIYSYTNLADSLHRAGYSERAVSVLEKAIESLEDLQNSEESSNSDSSMYLGSQELLLYSSIVGTFFRMGEADRGLALIEQIEDSPEGSMKKISILFPLIFSFGESVLPAQASSLIAELEQTIRASNQTADETATHLVLIANAYGQIGEVENVRRITRELLTSDVDRLEALTSSGSVILLLSTIGDYEDAIALASSIDDDDVYSALAINLATQSQEDLAQRVFSDITSPVQQIQTLTLMAEEYHRLEHSDIAFDLFVQALSIAETAELESGEAYLDYYENSESWRRGLIRDIVYSADRLGFSERVQPLIENDSIRINFGLDSTDLETVLAKEGDILALPLEDSVLRSIASQAAQEQMFSLAIEAVAAMSSAYEQVKILTTITDCYVTSETTADAETIRLLEALADSYR
;
A
#
# COMPACT_ATOMS: atom_id res chain seq x y z
N MET A 1 20.71 29.97 -19.93
CA MET A 1 19.27 30.09 -19.63
C MET A 1 18.52 29.09 -20.50
N VAL A 2 18.49 27.85 -20.06
CA VAL A 2 17.48 26.84 -20.41
C VAL A 2 17.33 26.05 -19.11
N SER A 3 16.18 26.19 -18.45
CA SER A 3 15.85 25.48 -17.22
C SER A 3 15.41 24.07 -17.57
N ILE A 4 15.95 23.08 -16.87
CA ILE A 4 15.57 21.67 -16.92
C ILE A 4 14.66 21.42 -15.70
N PRO A 5 13.46 20.81 -15.84
CA PRO A 5 12.62 20.50 -14.70
C PRO A 5 13.15 19.27 -13.95
N ALA A 6 13.24 19.40 -12.62
CA ALA A 6 13.56 18.34 -11.68
C ALA A 6 12.41 17.30 -11.64
N GLY A 7 12.79 16.02 -11.59
CA GLY A 7 11.88 14.89 -11.69
C GLY A 7 11.05 14.64 -10.44
N SER A 8 9.85 14.12 -10.66
CA SER A 8 8.92 13.62 -9.66
C SER A 8 8.86 12.08 -9.71
N PHE A 9 8.93 11.45 -8.55
CA PHE A 9 8.31 10.15 -8.30
C PHE A 9 6.94 10.44 -7.67
N GLY A 10 5.87 10.33 -8.45
CA GLY A 10 4.53 10.64 -7.98
C GLY A 10 3.44 10.06 -8.88
N LEU A 11 2.64 9.16 -8.30
CA LEU A 11 1.34 8.71 -8.80
C LEU A 11 0.48 9.92 -9.20
N GLY A 12 0.29 10.12 -10.50
CA GLY A 12 -0.50 11.20 -11.08
C GLY A 12 -1.87 10.71 -11.54
N VAL A 13 -2.89 11.00 -10.72
CA VAL A 13 -4.32 10.90 -11.04
C VAL A 13 -4.65 11.82 -12.23
N ALA A 14 -5.10 11.24 -13.35
CA ALA A 14 -5.55 12.01 -14.50
C ALA A 14 -6.96 12.60 -14.27
N LYS A 15 -7.03 13.93 -14.37
CA LYS A 15 -8.22 14.78 -14.23
C LYS A 15 -8.96 14.84 -15.58
N ALA A 16 -10.09 14.15 -15.69
CA ALA A 16 -10.93 14.20 -16.88
C ALA A 16 -11.70 15.54 -16.98
N GLN A 17 -11.57 16.24 -18.11
CA GLN A 17 -12.42 17.36 -18.50
C GLN A 17 -13.71 16.81 -19.13
N THR A 18 -14.85 16.95 -18.46
CA THR A 18 -16.16 16.67 -19.04
C THR A 18 -16.72 17.92 -19.71
N THR A 19 -17.02 17.80 -21.00
CA THR A 19 -17.83 18.76 -21.75
C THR A 19 -19.31 18.45 -21.53
N SER A 20 -20.10 19.51 -21.41
CA SER A 20 -21.51 19.53 -21.02
C SER A 20 -22.45 18.95 -22.09
N ALA A 21 -23.34 18.05 -21.69
CA ALA A 21 -24.66 17.89 -22.32
C ALA A 21 -25.69 17.42 -21.28
N GLU A 22 -26.75 18.20 -21.12
CA GLU A 22 -27.89 17.99 -20.23
C GLU A 22 -28.69 16.74 -20.62
N THR A 23 -29.15 15.93 -19.65
CA THR A 23 -30.60 15.71 -19.37
C THR A 23 -30.87 14.61 -18.31
N THR A 24 -31.72 15.00 -17.34
CA THR A 24 -32.72 14.20 -16.57
C THR A 24 -32.28 13.18 -15.50
N SER A 25 -32.30 13.67 -14.24
CA SER A 25 -32.74 13.03 -12.98
C SER A 25 -32.83 11.49 -12.90
N ALA A 26 -31.83 10.87 -12.26
CA ALA A 26 -31.96 9.64 -11.48
C ALA A 26 -31.02 9.75 -10.27
N GLU A 27 -31.47 9.27 -9.11
CA GLU A 27 -30.83 9.39 -7.80
C GLU A 27 -29.39 8.86 -7.81
N THR A 28 -28.50 9.63 -7.21
CA THR A 28 -27.05 9.41 -7.11
C THR A 28 -26.74 8.18 -6.25
N ALA A 29 -26.32 7.08 -6.89
CA ALA A 29 -25.58 6.01 -6.25
C ALA A 29 -24.13 6.47 -6.01
N GLN A 30 -23.79 6.77 -4.77
CA GLN A 30 -22.40 6.92 -4.33
C GLN A 30 -21.78 5.53 -4.19
N SER A 31 -20.62 5.32 -4.81
CA SER A 31 -19.76 4.15 -4.60
C SER A 31 -18.92 4.33 -3.33
N PRO A 32 -18.81 3.30 -2.46
CA PRO A 32 -17.71 3.18 -1.52
C PRO A 32 -16.83 1.95 -1.78
N ARG A 33 -15.59 2.07 -1.29
CA ARG A 33 -14.40 1.26 -1.55
C ARG A 33 -14.43 -0.12 -0.86
N SER A 34 -13.78 -1.06 -1.54
CA SER A 34 -13.18 -2.34 -1.09
C SER A 34 -13.35 -2.76 0.38
N GLY A 35 -14.33 -3.64 0.57
CA GLY A 35 -14.45 -4.59 1.68
C GLY A 35 -15.71 -5.38 1.37
N HIS A 36 -15.62 -6.71 1.24
CA HIS A 36 -16.74 -7.58 0.83
C HIS A 36 -17.99 -7.41 1.72
N GLN A 37 -18.83 -6.42 1.41
CA GLN A 37 -20.17 -6.23 1.97
C GLN A 37 -21.16 -6.92 1.03
N CYS A 38 -21.81 -7.96 1.53
CA CYS A 38 -22.97 -8.55 0.86
C CYS A 38 -24.07 -7.50 0.77
N TYR A 39 -24.51 -7.17 -0.45
CA TYR A 39 -25.74 -6.43 -0.69
C TYR A 39 -26.92 -7.20 -0.06
N ASP A 40 -27.90 -6.49 0.51
CA ASP A 40 -29.16 -7.10 0.94
C ASP A 40 -29.91 -7.64 -0.29
N LEU A 41 -29.59 -8.88 -0.69
CA LEU A 41 -30.20 -9.59 -1.82
C LEU A 41 -31.62 -10.11 -1.49
N ALA A 42 -32.13 -9.80 -0.29
CA ALA A 42 -33.38 -10.33 0.26
C ALA A 42 -34.66 -9.65 -0.28
N THR A 43 -34.57 -8.50 -0.95
CA THR A 43 -35.76 -7.81 -1.47
C THR A 43 -36.14 -8.29 -2.88
N GLU A 44 -37.18 -9.12 -2.94
CA GLU A 44 -38.01 -9.45 -4.12
C GLU A 44 -37.25 -9.86 -5.39
N GLN A 45 -36.54 -11.00 -5.32
CA GLN A 45 -35.94 -11.60 -6.51
C GLN A 45 -36.95 -12.51 -7.24
N PRO A 46 -36.94 -12.55 -8.60
CA PRO A 46 -37.79 -13.48 -9.34
C PRO A 46 -37.35 -14.93 -9.07
N GLU A 47 -38.32 -15.82 -8.82
CA GLU A 47 -38.12 -17.22 -8.39
C GLU A 47 -37.00 -18.01 -9.12
N PRO A 48 -36.76 -17.86 -10.44
CA PRO A 48 -35.72 -18.64 -11.14
C PRO A 48 -34.27 -18.31 -10.72
N LEU A 49 -33.98 -17.06 -10.34
CA LEU A 49 -32.61 -16.65 -9.97
C LEU A 49 -32.24 -17.13 -8.57
N GLY A 50 -33.21 -17.14 -7.64
CA GLY A 50 -33.02 -17.67 -6.29
C GLY A 50 -32.74 -19.17 -6.28
N GLU A 51 -33.44 -19.94 -7.12
CA GLU A 51 -33.20 -21.39 -7.23
C GLU A 51 -31.81 -21.71 -7.80
N PHE A 52 -31.37 -20.99 -8.84
CA PHE A 52 -30.04 -21.17 -9.42
C PHE A 52 -28.91 -20.87 -8.42
N ARG A 53 -29.00 -19.76 -7.70
CA ARG A 53 -28.05 -19.40 -6.63
C ARG A 53 -27.98 -20.44 -5.53
N THR A 54 -29.13 -20.98 -5.12
CA THR A 54 -29.20 -22.06 -4.12
C THR A 54 -28.46 -23.30 -4.61
N ARG A 55 -28.66 -23.70 -5.87
CA ARG A 55 -27.98 -24.86 -6.46
C ARG A 55 -26.46 -24.67 -6.56
N LEU A 56 -25.99 -23.46 -6.85
CA LEU A 56 -24.56 -23.13 -6.85
C LEU A 56 -23.97 -23.31 -5.45
N LEU A 57 -24.65 -22.81 -4.43
CA LEU A 57 -24.21 -22.96 -3.04
C LEU A 57 -24.32 -24.40 -2.53
N ASP A 58 -25.31 -25.18 -2.97
CA ASP A 58 -25.41 -26.60 -2.66
C ASP A 58 -24.19 -27.35 -3.20
N THR A 59 -23.83 -27.04 -4.45
CA THR A 59 -22.65 -27.60 -5.13
C THR A 59 -21.36 -27.19 -4.42
N ALA A 60 -21.23 -25.91 -4.07
CA ALA A 60 -20.10 -25.39 -3.30
C ALA A 60 -20.00 -26.03 -1.91
N ALA A 61 -21.11 -26.29 -1.22
CA ALA A 61 -21.11 -26.95 0.08
C ALA A 61 -20.61 -28.40 0.01
N VAL A 62 -20.88 -29.11 -1.09
CA VAL A 62 -20.32 -30.46 -1.29
C VAL A 62 -18.82 -30.37 -1.58
N ALA A 63 -18.39 -29.45 -2.45
CA ALA A 63 -16.98 -29.21 -2.74
C ALA A 63 -16.18 -28.82 -1.48
N ALA A 64 -16.72 -27.93 -0.64
CA ALA A 64 -16.11 -27.49 0.62
C ALA A 64 -15.79 -28.68 1.55
N ARG A 65 -16.69 -29.67 1.63
CA ARG A 65 -16.47 -30.87 2.46
C ARG A 65 -15.35 -31.78 1.97
N ARG A 66 -14.97 -31.64 0.70
CA ARG A 66 -13.93 -32.41 -0.02
C ARG A 66 -12.58 -31.72 -0.06
N ALA A 67 -12.44 -30.49 0.46
CA ALA A 67 -11.16 -29.81 0.52
C ALA A 67 -10.09 -30.65 1.26
N ASP A 68 -8.86 -30.56 0.78
CA ASP A 68 -7.78 -31.51 1.10
C ASP A 68 -7.24 -31.33 2.52
N THR A 69 -7.19 -30.07 3.00
CA THR A 69 -6.70 -29.75 4.33
C THR A 69 -7.82 -29.30 5.28
N PRO A 70 -7.69 -29.52 6.61
CA PRO A 70 -8.67 -29.04 7.59
C PRO A 70 -8.87 -27.51 7.54
N GLY A 71 -7.80 -26.73 7.30
CA GLY A 71 -7.86 -25.27 7.18
C GLY A 71 -8.66 -24.82 5.96
N GLU A 72 -8.37 -25.37 4.79
CA GLU A 72 -9.13 -25.09 3.55
C GLU A 72 -10.59 -25.53 3.67
N LYS A 73 -10.84 -26.70 4.25
CA LYS A 73 -12.20 -27.19 4.50
C LYS A 73 -12.98 -26.25 5.41
N ALA A 74 -12.39 -25.82 6.52
CA ALA A 74 -13.03 -24.88 7.43
C ALA A 74 -13.30 -23.54 6.75
N ALA A 75 -12.30 -22.99 6.04
CA ALA A 75 -12.45 -21.73 5.30
C ALA A 75 -13.55 -21.82 4.22
N ALA A 76 -13.57 -22.90 3.45
CA ALA A 76 -14.58 -23.16 2.42
C ALA A 76 -16.00 -23.22 3.01
N LEU A 77 -16.18 -23.96 4.11
CA LEU A 77 -17.48 -24.07 4.79
C LEU A 77 -17.95 -22.72 5.34
N VAL A 78 -17.04 -21.91 5.89
CA VAL A 78 -17.35 -20.56 6.38
C VAL A 78 -17.75 -19.62 5.24
N ASP A 79 -17.07 -19.66 4.10
CA ASP A 79 -17.40 -18.81 2.96
C ASP A 79 -18.75 -19.19 2.31
N VAL A 80 -19.04 -20.49 2.19
CA VAL A 80 -20.36 -20.96 1.72
C VAL A 80 -21.45 -20.61 2.74
N SER A 81 -21.19 -20.75 4.04
CA SER A 81 -22.11 -20.34 5.11
C SER A 81 -22.45 -18.85 5.01
N ARG A 82 -21.45 -17.98 4.83
CA ARG A 82 -21.64 -16.54 4.62
C ARG A 82 -22.53 -16.27 3.39
N SER A 83 -22.26 -16.94 2.28
CA SER A 83 -23.03 -16.78 1.04
C SER A 83 -24.50 -17.17 1.23
N TYR A 84 -24.78 -18.29 1.93
CA TYR A 84 -26.16 -18.67 2.29
C TYR A 84 -26.83 -17.62 3.18
N ALA A 85 -26.09 -17.05 4.13
CA ALA A 85 -26.60 -16.01 5.01
C ALA A 85 -26.98 -14.74 4.21
N CYS A 86 -26.17 -14.40 3.19
CA CYS A 86 -26.44 -13.28 2.28
C CYS A 86 -27.65 -13.52 1.36
N LEU A 87 -27.96 -14.77 1.01
CA LEU A 87 -29.21 -15.15 0.34
C LEU A 87 -30.43 -15.26 1.28
N GLY A 88 -30.26 -14.99 2.57
CA GLY A 88 -31.32 -15.12 3.57
C GLY A 88 -31.65 -16.56 3.98
N GLN A 89 -30.86 -17.55 3.54
CA GLN A 89 -31.03 -18.97 3.89
C GLN A 89 -30.37 -19.27 5.24
N ARG A 90 -30.97 -18.70 6.29
CA ARG A 90 -30.41 -18.67 7.64
C ARG A 90 -30.14 -20.06 8.22
N GLU A 91 -31.04 -21.02 8.00
CA GLU A 91 -30.90 -22.37 8.55
C GLU A 91 -29.71 -23.12 7.92
N LEU A 92 -29.47 -22.96 6.62
CA LEU A 92 -28.35 -23.58 5.92
C LEU A 92 -27.01 -22.92 6.28
N ALA A 93 -27.00 -21.59 6.38
CA ALA A 93 -25.85 -20.84 6.87
C ALA A 93 -25.45 -21.30 8.28
N ALA A 94 -26.41 -21.36 9.21
CA ALA A 94 -26.18 -21.83 10.58
C ALA A 94 -25.65 -23.27 10.62
N ALA A 95 -26.22 -24.18 9.81
CA ALA A 95 -25.78 -25.57 9.76
C ALA A 95 -24.31 -25.70 9.32
N LEU A 96 -23.88 -24.95 8.30
CA LEU A 96 -22.49 -24.96 7.83
C LEU A 96 -21.53 -24.25 8.80
N ALA A 97 -21.99 -23.19 9.46
CA ALA A 97 -21.24 -22.53 10.53
C ALA A 97 -20.98 -23.52 11.70
N GLU A 98 -22.01 -24.23 12.17
CA GLU A 98 -21.84 -25.30 13.18
C GLU A 98 -20.95 -26.46 12.67
N GLU A 99 -21.05 -26.84 11.39
CA GLU A 99 -20.22 -27.90 10.81
C GLU A 99 -18.72 -27.53 10.82
N SER A 100 -18.40 -26.24 10.62
CA SER A 100 -17.01 -25.76 10.55
C SER A 100 -16.35 -25.55 11.92
N LEU A 101 -17.13 -25.20 12.95
CA LEU A 101 -16.62 -24.95 14.31
C LEU A 101 -15.66 -26.01 14.87
N PRO A 102 -16.00 -27.32 14.92
CA PRO A 102 -15.09 -28.33 15.47
C PRO A 102 -13.80 -28.47 14.64
N ILE A 103 -13.86 -28.21 13.33
CA ILE A 103 -12.67 -28.23 12.48
C ILE A 103 -11.75 -27.06 12.82
N VAL A 104 -12.31 -25.87 13.02
CA VAL A 104 -11.58 -24.66 13.43
C VAL A 104 -10.99 -24.82 14.84
N GLU A 105 -11.72 -25.44 15.76
CA GLU A 105 -11.24 -25.71 17.12
C GLU A 105 -9.99 -26.61 17.14
N ASP A 106 -9.87 -27.53 16.19
CA ASP A 106 -8.74 -28.46 16.06
C ASP A 106 -7.55 -27.90 15.25
N LEU A 107 -7.63 -26.67 14.71
CA LEU A 107 -6.52 -26.05 13.98
C LEU A 107 -5.34 -25.71 14.90
N ALA A 108 -4.13 -26.02 14.43
CA ALA A 108 -2.87 -25.74 15.13
C ALA A 108 -2.40 -24.29 14.95
N ASP A 109 -2.68 -23.67 13.80
CA ASP A 109 -2.33 -22.28 13.53
C ASP A 109 -3.31 -21.35 14.26
N VAL A 110 -2.79 -20.60 15.24
CA VAL A 110 -3.60 -19.73 16.10
C VAL A 110 -4.17 -18.52 15.33
N GLY A 111 -3.44 -18.01 14.33
CA GLY A 111 -3.87 -16.88 13.51
C GLY A 111 -5.00 -17.28 12.56
N GLU A 112 -4.85 -18.42 11.89
CA GLU A 112 -5.90 -18.99 11.03
C GLU A 112 -7.14 -19.35 11.84
N LYS A 113 -6.96 -20.01 12.98
CA LYS A 113 -8.04 -20.35 13.92
C LYS A 113 -8.82 -19.12 14.35
N GLY A 114 -8.13 -18.08 14.83
CA GLY A 114 -8.79 -16.86 15.29
C GLY A 114 -9.49 -16.08 14.17
N ARG A 115 -8.92 -16.05 12.96
CA ARG A 115 -9.57 -15.47 11.78
C ARG A 115 -10.87 -16.20 11.42
N LEU A 116 -10.87 -17.53 11.42
CA LEU A 116 -12.05 -18.32 11.09
C LEU A 116 -13.12 -18.25 12.18
N LEU A 117 -12.75 -18.31 13.46
CA LEU A 117 -13.69 -18.09 14.57
C LEU A 117 -14.35 -16.70 14.50
N GLY A 118 -13.57 -15.65 14.20
CA GLY A 118 -14.08 -14.30 13.99
C GLY A 118 -15.08 -14.22 12.82
N ALA A 119 -14.78 -14.89 11.71
CA ALA A 119 -15.70 -14.97 10.57
C ALA A 119 -17.01 -15.70 10.92
N ILE A 120 -16.95 -16.79 11.68
CA ILE A 120 -18.15 -17.52 12.14
C ILE A 120 -18.98 -16.65 13.09
N ALA A 121 -18.34 -15.93 14.02
CA ALA A 121 -19.03 -15.02 14.92
C ALA A 121 -19.77 -13.89 14.18
N ASN A 122 -19.16 -13.33 13.12
CA ASN A 122 -19.82 -12.36 12.25
C ASN A 122 -21.06 -12.93 11.55
N ILE A 123 -21.00 -14.19 11.07
CA ILE A 123 -22.16 -14.85 10.43
C ILE A 123 -23.32 -14.95 11.44
N TYR A 124 -23.06 -15.44 12.65
CA TYR A 124 -24.09 -15.54 13.68
C TYR A 124 -24.65 -14.19 14.09
N GLY A 125 -23.78 -13.22 14.35
CA GLY A 125 -24.17 -11.94 14.90
C GLY A 125 -24.90 -11.05 13.90
N GLU A 126 -24.28 -10.80 12.74
CA GLU A 126 -24.78 -9.83 11.76
C GLU A 126 -25.88 -10.42 10.88
N ARG A 127 -25.74 -11.68 10.43
CA ARG A 127 -26.59 -12.24 9.38
C ARG A 127 -27.70 -13.16 9.91
N LEU A 128 -27.40 -13.90 10.96
CA LEU A 128 -28.38 -14.78 11.63
C LEU A 128 -29.08 -14.08 12.81
N ASN A 129 -28.56 -12.94 13.27
CA ASN A 129 -29.05 -12.20 14.44
C ASN A 129 -29.09 -13.07 15.72
N ASP A 130 -28.13 -14.01 15.84
CA ASP A 130 -27.89 -14.84 17.01
C ASP A 130 -26.69 -14.31 17.79
N LEU A 131 -26.96 -13.25 18.56
CA LEU A 131 -25.94 -12.56 19.35
C LEU A 131 -25.34 -13.43 20.46
N GLU A 132 -26.12 -14.38 21.00
CA GLU A 132 -25.63 -15.30 22.05
C GLU A 132 -24.54 -16.20 21.48
N ARG A 133 -24.80 -16.82 20.33
CA ARG A 133 -23.82 -17.70 19.67
C ARG A 133 -22.59 -16.93 19.18
N ALA A 134 -22.78 -15.73 18.63
CA ALA A 134 -21.68 -14.88 18.21
C ALA A 134 -20.75 -14.54 19.39
N ASN A 135 -21.32 -14.21 20.55
CA ASN A 135 -20.56 -13.89 21.76
C ASN A 135 -19.79 -15.09 22.31
N ASP A 136 -20.42 -16.27 22.36
CA ASP A 136 -19.74 -17.50 22.79
C ASP A 136 -18.47 -17.77 21.98
N ILE A 137 -18.54 -17.55 20.66
CA ILE A 137 -17.41 -17.74 19.75
C ILE A 137 -16.37 -16.62 19.92
N LEU A 138 -16.79 -15.36 20.05
CA LEU A 138 -15.87 -14.25 20.32
C LEU A 138 -15.11 -14.41 21.63
N LEU A 139 -15.72 -14.99 22.66
CA LEU A 139 -15.03 -15.30 23.92
C LEU A 139 -13.89 -16.31 23.70
N GLN A 140 -14.01 -17.23 22.74
CA GLN A 140 -12.91 -18.12 22.35
C GLN A 140 -11.77 -17.31 21.69
N VAL A 141 -12.09 -16.38 20.79
CA VAL A 141 -11.09 -15.51 20.14
C VAL A 141 -10.38 -14.63 21.17
N ILE A 142 -11.12 -14.07 22.13
CA ILE A 142 -10.54 -13.29 23.25
C ILE A 142 -9.58 -14.15 24.06
N GLU A 143 -9.89 -15.42 24.31
CA GLU A 143 -8.96 -16.30 25.04
C GLU A 143 -7.67 -16.55 24.25
N LEU A 144 -7.74 -16.66 22.92
CA LEU A 144 -6.55 -16.74 22.07
C LEU A 144 -5.67 -15.49 22.24
N THR A 145 -6.26 -14.29 22.30
CA THR A 145 -5.50 -13.03 22.44
C THR A 145 -4.66 -12.98 23.72
N LYS A 146 -5.12 -13.62 24.80
CA LYS A 146 -4.37 -13.70 26.08
C LYS A 146 -3.16 -14.61 25.97
N THR A 147 -3.28 -15.69 25.20
CA THR A 147 -2.17 -16.64 24.98
C THR A 147 -1.13 -16.13 23.98
N THR A 148 -1.45 -15.09 23.21
CA THR A 148 -0.59 -14.51 22.17
C THR A 148 -0.19 -13.06 22.46
N ALA A 149 -0.29 -12.61 23.72
CA ALA A 149 -0.09 -11.20 24.08
C ALA A 149 1.33 -10.66 23.81
N GLU A 150 2.33 -11.54 23.70
CA GLU A 150 3.72 -11.18 23.37
C GLU A 150 3.94 -10.99 21.86
N ASP A 151 3.05 -11.52 21.00
CA ASP A 151 3.09 -11.34 19.55
C ASP A 151 2.13 -10.21 19.14
N SER A 152 2.69 -8.99 19.04
CA SER A 152 1.92 -7.78 18.74
C SER A 152 1.15 -7.86 17.41
N ALA A 153 1.72 -8.51 16.38
CA ALA A 153 1.09 -8.63 15.07
C ALA A 153 -0.10 -9.59 15.12
N LEU A 154 0.07 -10.75 15.75
CA LEU A 154 -1.00 -11.73 15.92
C LEU A 154 -2.11 -11.19 16.84
N HIS A 155 -1.76 -10.52 17.93
CA HIS A 155 -2.73 -9.89 18.82
C HIS A 155 -3.55 -8.82 18.08
N HIS A 156 -2.91 -8.00 17.24
CA HIS A 156 -3.60 -7.02 16.41
C HIS A 156 -4.59 -7.67 15.44
N GLN A 157 -4.20 -8.73 14.74
CA GLN A 157 -5.08 -9.47 13.83
C GLN A 157 -6.31 -10.04 14.55
N LEU A 158 -6.14 -10.61 15.75
CA LEU A 158 -7.25 -11.13 16.55
C LEU A 158 -8.16 -10.01 17.08
N SER A 159 -7.56 -8.89 17.50
CA SER A 159 -8.28 -7.68 17.93
C SER A 159 -9.19 -7.15 16.83
N GLN A 160 -8.73 -7.14 15.57
CA GLN A 160 -9.53 -6.77 14.40
C GLN A 160 -10.81 -7.59 14.28
N GLN A 161 -10.74 -8.91 14.49
CA GLN A 161 -11.93 -9.76 14.43
C GLN A 161 -12.92 -9.44 15.55
N ILE A 162 -12.43 -9.22 16.78
CA ILE A 162 -13.28 -8.96 17.95
C ILE A 162 -13.97 -7.61 17.84
N VAL A 163 -13.21 -6.53 17.59
CA VAL A 163 -13.74 -5.17 17.50
C VAL A 163 -14.74 -5.05 16.35
N ARG A 164 -14.40 -5.56 15.17
CA ARG A 164 -15.30 -5.53 14.02
C ARG A 164 -16.61 -6.25 14.30
N THR A 165 -16.56 -7.45 14.87
CA THR A 165 -17.77 -8.25 15.12
C THR A 165 -18.68 -7.59 16.16
N TYR A 166 -18.12 -7.07 17.25
CA TYR A 166 -18.91 -6.32 18.23
C TYR A 166 -19.50 -5.04 17.65
N ALA A 167 -18.78 -4.34 16.77
CA ALA A 167 -19.28 -3.12 16.13
C ALA A 167 -20.46 -3.40 15.20
N VAL A 168 -20.35 -4.40 14.30
CA VAL A 168 -21.44 -4.73 13.36
C VAL A 168 -22.67 -5.34 14.04
N THR A 169 -22.49 -5.92 15.23
CA THR A 169 -23.61 -6.46 16.03
C THR A 169 -24.21 -5.43 17.00
N GLY A 170 -23.73 -4.18 16.99
CA GLY A 170 -24.19 -3.12 17.90
C GLY A 170 -23.79 -3.32 19.35
N GLN A 171 -22.86 -4.22 19.65
CA GLN A 171 -22.40 -4.57 20.99
C GLN A 171 -21.22 -3.70 21.45
N TYR A 172 -21.33 -2.39 21.30
CA TYR A 172 -20.24 -1.44 21.51
C TYR A 172 -19.65 -1.48 22.92
N ALA A 173 -20.47 -1.72 23.95
CA ALA A 173 -20.00 -1.87 25.32
C ALA A 173 -19.05 -3.06 25.52
N ASN A 174 -19.16 -4.10 24.69
CA ASN A 174 -18.26 -5.24 24.73
C ASN A 174 -16.90 -4.93 24.10
N ILE A 175 -16.83 -3.99 23.15
CA ILE A 175 -15.56 -3.47 22.62
C ILE A 175 -14.77 -2.81 23.75
N ARG A 176 -15.43 -1.95 24.54
CA ARG A 176 -14.80 -1.28 25.68
C ARG A 176 -14.26 -2.29 26.70
N ARG A 177 -15.10 -3.24 27.10
CA ARG A 177 -14.70 -4.31 28.04
C ARG A 177 -13.53 -5.13 27.53
N TYR A 178 -13.48 -5.40 26.22
CA TYR A 178 -12.38 -6.12 25.61
C TYR A 178 -11.09 -5.31 25.69
N ILE A 179 -11.09 -4.05 25.27
CA ILE A 179 -9.91 -3.17 25.34
C ILE A 179 -9.41 -3.03 26.78
N ASP A 180 -10.31 -2.82 27.74
CA ASP A 180 -9.95 -2.73 29.16
C ASP A 180 -9.34 -4.03 29.70
N SER A 181 -9.65 -5.18 29.09
CA SER A 181 -9.10 -6.49 29.49
C SER A 181 -7.70 -6.77 28.95
N ILE A 182 -7.22 -6.00 27.98
CA ILE A 182 -5.86 -6.13 27.43
C ILE A 182 -4.87 -5.59 28.46
N GLU A 183 -3.90 -6.40 28.91
CA GLU A 183 -2.92 -5.98 29.93
C GLU A 183 -1.80 -5.11 29.34
N THR A 184 -1.30 -5.47 28.15
CA THR A 184 -0.19 -4.80 27.47
C THR A 184 -0.59 -3.44 26.92
N ILE A 185 0.16 -2.39 27.27
CA ILE A 185 -0.12 -1.01 26.85
C ILE A 185 -0.16 -0.89 25.31
N SER A 186 0.87 -1.37 24.60
CA SER A 186 0.93 -1.29 23.13
C SER A 186 -0.24 -2.01 22.42
N SER A 187 -0.61 -3.19 22.89
CA SER A 187 -1.76 -3.93 22.34
C SER A 187 -3.08 -3.23 22.62
N ARG A 188 -3.21 -2.62 23.80
CA ARG A 188 -4.39 -1.83 24.19
C ARG A 188 -4.54 -0.60 23.30
N GLU A 189 -3.45 0.14 23.05
CA GLU A 189 -3.43 1.29 22.14
C GLU A 189 -3.80 0.91 20.70
N ASN A 190 -3.23 -0.17 20.19
CA ASN A 190 -3.57 -0.66 18.85
C ASN A 190 -5.04 -1.08 18.72
N ALA A 191 -5.61 -1.70 19.76
CA ALA A 191 -7.03 -2.06 19.80
C ALA A 191 -7.93 -0.83 19.97
N LEU A 192 -7.48 0.18 20.72
CA LEU A 192 -8.16 1.46 20.88
C LEU A 192 -8.28 2.19 19.53
N ARG A 193 -7.17 2.34 18.80
CA ARG A 193 -7.13 2.97 17.46
C ARG A 193 -8.00 2.23 16.44
N LEU A 194 -8.01 0.90 16.52
CA LEU A 194 -8.87 0.07 15.69
C LEU A 194 -10.36 0.30 16.03
N ALA A 195 -10.71 0.41 17.31
CA ALA A 195 -12.07 0.67 17.75
C ALA A 195 -12.53 2.07 17.34
N GLU A 196 -11.68 3.08 17.47
CA GLU A 196 -11.92 4.45 16.97
C GLU A 196 -12.28 4.40 15.47
N TYR A 197 -11.37 3.87 14.63
CA TYR A 197 -11.62 3.74 13.20
C TYR A 197 -12.90 2.96 12.87
N THR A 198 -13.16 1.86 13.58
CA THR A 198 -14.31 0.99 13.30
C THR A 198 -15.62 1.67 13.71
N LEU A 199 -15.64 2.35 14.86
CA LEU A 199 -16.85 2.96 15.40
C LEU A 199 -17.23 4.24 14.65
N MET A 200 -16.25 5.04 14.24
CA MET A 200 -16.47 6.21 13.36
C MET A 200 -17.07 5.82 12.00
N ASN A 201 -16.79 4.61 11.51
CA ASN A 201 -17.34 4.08 10.25
C ASN A 201 -18.57 3.18 10.46
N SER A 202 -19.12 3.12 11.67
CA SER A 202 -20.30 2.31 12.01
C SER A 202 -21.56 3.16 12.20
N GLU A 203 -22.73 2.52 12.32
CA GLU A 203 -24.01 3.20 12.62
C GLU A 203 -24.21 3.52 14.12
N ALA A 204 -23.13 3.48 14.92
CA ALA A 204 -23.20 3.74 16.36
C ALA A 204 -23.67 5.17 16.65
N ASP A 205 -24.51 5.32 17.66
CA ASP A 205 -24.93 6.64 18.15
C ASP A 205 -23.72 7.36 18.76
N SER A 206 -23.51 8.63 18.36
CA SER A 206 -22.41 9.47 18.87
C SER A 206 -22.46 9.53 20.39
N ASP A 207 -23.61 9.82 20.98
CA ASP A 207 -23.79 9.95 22.44
C ASP A 207 -23.41 8.65 23.19
N LEU A 208 -23.58 7.50 22.54
CA LEU A 208 -23.22 6.19 23.09
C LEU A 208 -21.71 5.91 22.98
N ILE A 209 -21.10 6.31 21.86
CA ILE A 209 -19.63 6.26 21.69
C ILE A 209 -18.97 7.13 22.77
N GLU A 210 -19.49 8.35 22.95
CA GLU A 210 -19.07 9.30 23.97
C GLU A 210 -19.10 8.72 25.39
N GLU A 211 -20.18 8.02 25.74
CA GLU A 211 -20.33 7.40 27.06
C GLU A 211 -19.33 6.24 27.27
N LEU A 212 -19.11 5.41 26.25
CA LEU A 212 -18.31 4.18 26.36
C LEU A 212 -16.81 4.41 26.20
N PHE A 213 -16.47 5.40 25.38
CA PHE A 213 -15.11 5.81 25.08
C PHE A 213 -15.01 7.32 25.28
N PRO A 214 -15.06 7.79 26.55
CA PRO A 214 -14.81 9.19 26.83
C PRO A 214 -13.39 9.59 26.43
N GLU A 215 -12.47 8.65 26.24
CA GLU A 215 -11.20 8.92 25.57
C GLU A 215 -11.36 9.26 24.10
N PHE A 216 -12.34 8.74 23.36
CA PHE A 216 -12.63 9.21 22.00
C PHE A 216 -13.18 10.64 22.00
N LEU A 217 -13.81 11.06 23.10
CA LEU A 217 -14.20 12.45 23.35
C LEU A 217 -13.07 13.32 23.88
N LEU A 218 -12.19 12.74 24.70
CA LEU A 218 -10.88 13.32 24.91
C LEU A 218 -10.16 13.37 23.58
N GLU A 219 -10.58 12.63 22.54
CA GLU A 219 -10.05 12.65 21.17
C GLU A 219 -10.87 13.46 20.15
N GLU A 220 -11.95 14.15 20.52
CA GLU A 220 -12.21 15.50 19.97
C GLU A 220 -11.21 16.51 20.56
N GLU A 221 -10.52 16.15 21.66
CA GLU A 221 -9.46 16.95 22.32
C GLU A 221 -8.03 16.34 22.24
N HIS A 222 -7.78 15.16 21.64
CA HIS A 222 -6.49 14.40 21.72
C HIS A 222 -6.17 13.44 20.54
N PHE A 223 -7.06 13.15 19.58
CA PHE A 223 -6.66 12.42 18.34
C PHE A 223 -7.25 13.02 17.05
N GLU A 224 -8.23 13.93 17.16
CA GLU A 224 -8.46 15.00 16.18
C GLU A 224 -7.56 16.25 16.40
N HIS A 225 -6.53 16.18 17.26
CA HIS A 225 -5.42 17.15 17.27
C HIS A 225 -4.42 16.93 16.12
N SER A 226 -4.70 15.96 15.24
CA SER A 226 -4.39 16.12 13.83
C SER A 226 -5.48 16.96 13.15
N VAL A 227 -5.55 18.25 13.52
CA VAL A 227 -5.91 19.30 12.57
C VAL A 227 -7.19 18.98 11.80
N ARG A 228 -8.37 18.96 12.44
CA ARG A 228 -9.54 19.47 11.68
C ARG A 228 -9.10 20.85 11.22
N PRO A 229 -9.03 21.13 9.91
CA PRO A 229 -7.93 21.97 9.52
C PRO A 229 -8.25 23.40 9.96
N ILE A 230 -7.52 23.91 10.95
CA ILE A 230 -7.28 25.33 11.11
C ILE A 230 -6.85 25.85 9.73
N TYR A 231 -6.15 25.04 8.94
CA TYR A 231 -6.00 25.29 7.51
C TYR A 231 -7.33 25.49 6.76
N SER A 232 -8.37 24.67 6.90
CA SER A 232 -9.66 24.80 6.19
C SER A 232 -10.50 25.97 6.71
N HIS A 233 -10.43 26.27 8.01
CA HIS A 233 -11.04 27.46 8.59
C HIS A 233 -10.25 28.71 8.18
N LEU A 234 -8.94 28.79 8.43
CA LEU A 234 -8.10 29.92 7.99
C LEU A 234 -8.03 30.09 6.47
N PHE A 235 -8.08 29.03 5.65
CA PHE A 235 -8.06 29.09 4.18
C PHE A 235 -9.42 29.49 3.60
N SER A 236 -10.53 29.02 4.19
CA SER A 236 -11.86 29.55 3.86
C SER A 236 -12.03 31.02 4.30
N LEU A 237 -11.29 31.45 5.33
CA LEU A 237 -11.34 32.80 5.89
C LEU A 237 -10.31 33.79 5.31
N SER A 238 -9.18 33.32 4.74
CA SER A 238 -8.10 34.15 4.16
C SER A 238 -8.34 34.56 2.71
N GLY A 239 -9.42 34.07 2.07
CA GLY A 239 -10.00 34.69 0.89
C GLY A 239 -9.64 34.05 -0.45
N ARG A 240 -10.24 32.89 -0.73
CA ARG A 240 -10.82 32.55 -2.05
C ARG A 240 -12.04 31.64 -1.84
N GLY A 241 -13.10 32.17 -1.24
CA GLY A 241 -14.40 31.49 -1.27
C GLY A 241 -14.92 31.47 -2.71
N GLU A 242 -15.30 30.30 -3.23
CA GLU A 242 -16.02 30.14 -4.50
C GLU A 242 -17.41 30.84 -4.47
N ASP A 243 -17.81 31.29 -3.28
CA ASP A 243 -19.17 31.72 -2.91
C ASP A 243 -19.30 33.25 -2.75
N GLY A 244 -18.20 34.01 -2.82
CA GLY A 244 -18.23 35.48 -2.78
C GLY A 244 -18.56 36.13 -1.42
N SER A 245 -18.38 35.43 -0.29
CA SER A 245 -18.49 36.04 1.05
C SER A 245 -17.30 36.95 1.39
N ALA A 246 -17.55 38.02 2.15
CA ALA A 246 -16.53 38.98 2.56
C ALA A 246 -15.49 38.35 3.54
N PRO A 247 -14.19 38.71 3.45
CA PRO A 247 -13.19 38.21 4.39
C PRO A 247 -13.49 38.66 5.82
N LEU A 248 -13.29 37.77 6.80
CA LEU A 248 -13.39 38.13 8.23
C LEU A 248 -12.32 39.17 8.60
N GLN A 249 -12.61 39.96 9.64
CA GLN A 249 -11.63 40.92 10.18
C GLN A 249 -10.48 40.17 10.87
N GLN A 250 -9.24 40.62 10.65
CA GLN A 250 -8.00 40.05 11.21
C GLN A 250 -8.08 39.77 12.71
N SER A 251 -8.84 40.56 13.48
CA SER A 251 -9.03 40.37 14.92
C SER A 251 -9.70 39.05 15.30
N ALA A 252 -10.65 38.55 14.49
CA ALA A 252 -11.31 37.27 14.78
C ALA A 252 -10.40 36.06 14.51
N ILE A 253 -9.44 36.22 13.59
CA ILE A 253 -8.41 35.22 13.31
C ILE A 253 -7.39 35.21 14.45
N ASP A 254 -6.97 36.38 14.91
CA ASP A 254 -6.06 36.51 16.05
C ASP A 254 -6.69 35.89 17.31
N ASP A 255 -7.97 36.14 17.60
CA ASP A 255 -8.68 35.56 18.75
C ASP A 255 -8.72 34.02 18.70
N LEU A 256 -8.92 33.44 17.51
CA LEU A 256 -8.98 31.99 17.31
C LEU A 256 -7.60 31.34 17.49
N ILE A 257 -6.53 31.99 17.00
CA ILE A 257 -5.15 31.51 17.21
C ILE A 257 -4.80 31.53 18.69
N GLU A 258 -5.16 32.59 19.42
CA GLU A 258 -4.88 32.70 20.85
C GLU A 258 -5.70 31.68 21.67
N GLN A 259 -6.94 31.38 21.27
CA GLN A 259 -7.74 30.33 21.90
C GLN A 259 -7.09 28.94 21.72
N GLU A 260 -6.57 28.66 20.54
CA GLU A 260 -5.89 27.39 20.27
C GLU A 260 -4.62 27.25 21.09
N ILE A 261 -3.80 28.31 21.14
CA ILE A 261 -2.60 28.35 21.98
C ILE A 261 -2.96 28.10 23.46
N GLN A 262 -4.03 28.71 23.97
CA GLN A 262 -4.48 28.48 25.35
C GLN A 262 -4.92 27.04 25.59
N THR A 263 -5.48 26.38 24.58
CA THR A 263 -5.89 24.97 24.65
C THR A 263 -4.66 24.07 24.73
N ILE A 264 -3.67 24.32 23.88
CA ILE A 264 -2.38 23.61 23.91
C ILE A 264 -1.65 23.82 25.25
N GLU A 265 -1.73 25.02 25.84
CA GLU A 265 -1.14 25.32 27.15
C GLU A 265 -1.78 24.54 28.32
N LEU A 266 -3.00 24.01 28.15
CA LEU A 266 -3.67 23.17 29.14
C LEU A 266 -3.27 21.70 29.07
N GLU A 267 -2.56 21.28 28.01
CA GLU A 267 -2.08 19.91 27.86
C GLU A 267 -1.08 19.54 28.97
N GLN A 268 -1.35 18.44 29.67
CA GLN A 268 -0.50 17.96 30.77
C GLN A 268 0.70 17.13 30.28
N ASN A 269 0.68 16.66 29.03
CA ASN A 269 1.73 15.86 28.44
C ASN A 269 2.62 16.75 27.55
N ASP A 270 3.89 16.90 27.95
CA ASP A 270 4.86 17.73 27.23
C ASP A 270 5.09 17.28 25.78
N PHE A 271 5.06 15.96 25.50
CA PHE A 271 5.22 15.45 24.14
C PHE A 271 4.05 15.86 23.24
N HIS A 272 2.82 15.73 23.75
CA HIS A 272 1.62 16.13 23.01
C HIS A 272 1.65 17.63 22.76
N ARG A 273 2.01 18.41 23.78
CA ARG A 273 2.07 19.86 23.71
C ARG A 273 3.02 20.35 22.64
N ILE A 274 4.21 19.76 22.56
CA ILE A 274 5.22 20.09 21.54
C ILE A 274 4.72 19.72 20.13
N TYR A 275 4.05 18.57 19.99
CA TYR A 275 3.49 18.10 18.73
C TYR A 275 2.33 18.99 18.23
N SER A 276 1.41 19.37 19.13
CA SER A 276 0.31 20.29 18.86
C SER A 276 0.81 21.66 18.41
N TYR A 277 1.86 22.21 19.05
CA TYR A 277 2.48 23.46 18.60
C TYR A 277 3.09 23.33 17.19
N THR A 278 3.75 22.22 16.88
CA THR A 278 4.34 22.01 15.54
C THR A 278 3.28 21.95 14.44
N ASN A 279 2.17 21.27 14.70
CA ASN A 279 1.04 21.17 13.78
C ASN A 279 0.30 22.49 13.57
N LEU A 280 0.09 23.25 14.65
CA LEU A 280 -0.50 24.59 14.58
C LEU A 280 0.39 25.53 13.74
N ALA A 281 1.71 25.47 13.93
CA ALA A 281 2.64 26.26 13.14
C ALA A 281 2.62 25.90 11.65
N ASP A 282 2.62 24.60 11.30
CA ASP A 282 2.52 24.17 9.89
C ASP A 282 1.23 24.67 9.24
N SER A 283 0.11 24.59 9.98
CA SER A 283 -1.20 25.07 9.54
C SER A 283 -1.23 26.58 9.32
N LEU A 284 -0.65 27.35 10.25
CA LEU A 284 -0.53 28.81 10.16
C LEU A 284 0.34 29.24 8.98
N HIS A 285 1.45 28.54 8.75
CA HIS A 285 2.32 28.80 7.61
C HIS A 285 1.59 28.57 6.28
N ARG A 286 0.90 27.43 6.13
CA ARG A 286 0.12 27.13 4.91
C ARG A 286 -1.01 28.13 4.68
N ALA A 287 -1.55 28.72 5.74
CA ALA A 287 -2.56 29.78 5.69
C ALA A 287 -1.99 31.19 5.41
N GLY A 288 -0.65 31.34 5.31
CA GLY A 288 0.02 32.61 5.01
C GLY A 288 0.43 33.44 6.23
N TYR A 289 0.31 32.90 7.45
CA TYR A 289 0.63 33.57 8.71
C TYR A 289 2.03 33.18 9.23
N SER A 290 3.06 33.29 8.39
CA SER A 290 4.40 32.78 8.70
C SER A 290 5.03 33.35 9.97
N GLU A 291 4.87 34.64 10.28
CA GLU A 291 5.43 35.23 11.52
C GLU A 291 4.79 34.61 12.78
N ARG A 292 3.48 34.34 12.75
CA ARG A 292 2.78 33.68 13.86
C ARG A 292 3.15 32.21 13.95
N ALA A 293 3.27 31.51 12.83
CA ALA A 293 3.76 30.14 12.79
C ALA A 293 5.15 30.01 13.47
N VAL A 294 6.06 30.97 13.21
CA VAL A 294 7.38 30.99 13.85
C VAL A 294 7.26 31.16 15.36
N SER A 295 6.43 32.10 15.82
CA SER A 295 6.21 32.33 17.26
C SER A 295 5.60 31.10 17.96
N VAL A 296 4.74 30.34 17.28
CA VAL A 296 4.19 29.09 17.82
C VAL A 296 5.26 28.00 17.89
N LEU A 297 6.16 27.89 16.90
CA LEU A 297 7.29 26.97 16.97
C LEU A 297 8.28 27.33 18.09
N GLU A 298 8.47 28.62 18.38
CA GLU A 298 9.29 29.06 19.52
C GLU A 298 8.71 28.51 20.84
N LYS A 299 7.38 28.45 21.00
CA LYS A 299 6.73 27.79 22.16
C LYS A 299 6.97 26.27 22.19
N ALA A 300 7.03 25.62 21.02
CA ALA A 300 7.38 24.20 20.92
C ALA A 300 8.82 23.95 21.40
N ILE A 301 9.76 24.85 21.06
CA ILE A 301 11.16 24.78 21.53
C ILE A 301 11.23 24.99 23.04
N GLU A 302 10.55 26.00 23.59
CA GLU A 302 10.51 26.25 25.03
C GLU A 302 10.00 25.02 25.79
N SER A 303 8.94 24.38 25.28
CA SER A 303 8.37 23.17 25.88
C SER A 303 9.32 21.96 25.77
N LEU A 304 10.10 21.86 24.70
CA LEU A 304 11.14 20.84 24.53
C LEU A 304 12.30 21.04 25.52
N GLU A 305 12.74 22.28 25.73
CA GLU A 305 13.76 22.62 26.73
C GLU A 305 13.29 22.29 28.15
N ASP A 306 12.02 22.57 28.48
CA ASP A 306 11.43 22.22 29.77
C ASP A 306 11.41 20.71 30.00
N LEU A 307 11.01 19.94 28.98
CA LEU A 307 10.99 18.48 29.01
C LEU A 307 12.40 17.90 29.27
N GLN A 308 13.42 18.43 28.61
CA GLN A 308 14.82 18.03 28.79
C GLN A 308 15.35 18.33 30.21
N ASN A 309 14.86 19.41 30.84
CA ASN A 309 15.29 19.84 32.17
C ASN A 309 14.51 19.18 33.32
N SER A 310 13.49 18.36 33.03
CA SER A 310 12.66 17.70 34.04
C SER A 310 13.38 16.50 34.74
N GLU A 311 13.07 16.26 36.03
CA GLU A 311 13.68 15.18 36.84
C GLU A 311 13.38 13.76 36.31
N GLU A 312 12.39 13.58 35.43
CA GLU A 312 12.06 12.28 34.81
C GLU A 312 13.15 11.78 33.85
N SER A 313 14.01 12.66 33.33
CA SER A 313 15.20 12.30 32.53
C SER A 313 16.30 11.60 33.34
N SER A 314 16.24 11.66 34.68
CA SER A 314 17.31 11.17 35.57
C SER A 314 17.15 9.71 36.03
N ASN A 315 16.05 9.04 35.68
CA ASN A 315 15.83 7.62 35.95
C ASN A 315 16.34 6.75 34.78
N SER A 316 17.32 5.89 35.05
CA SER A 316 18.10 5.17 34.02
C SER A 316 17.32 4.17 33.16
N ASP A 317 16.10 3.77 33.55
CA ASP A 317 15.24 2.88 32.75
C ASP A 317 14.30 3.66 31.80
N SER A 318 14.04 4.96 32.06
CA SER A 318 13.25 5.83 31.19
C SER A 318 14.07 6.55 30.11
N SER A 319 15.41 6.59 30.25
CA SER A 319 16.28 7.37 29.35
C SER A 319 16.37 6.80 27.93
N MET A 320 16.20 5.49 27.76
CA MET A 320 16.23 4.85 26.44
C MET A 320 14.93 5.09 25.65
N TYR A 321 13.79 5.15 26.33
CA TYR A 321 12.48 5.45 25.73
C TYR A 321 12.33 6.95 25.40
N LEU A 322 12.76 7.84 26.31
CA LEU A 322 12.77 9.28 26.06
C LEU A 322 13.61 9.64 24.83
N GLY A 323 14.76 8.98 24.61
CA GLY A 323 15.65 9.29 23.49
C GLY A 323 15.01 9.10 22.10
N SER A 324 14.11 8.12 21.94
CA SER A 324 13.43 7.88 20.65
C SER A 324 12.31 8.89 20.37
N GLN A 325 11.55 9.27 21.40
CA GLN A 325 10.47 10.25 21.27
C GLN A 325 11.02 11.67 21.14
N GLU A 326 12.10 11.99 21.85
CA GLU A 326 12.84 13.25 21.71
C GLU A 326 13.30 13.47 20.25
N LEU A 327 13.86 12.44 19.61
CA LEU A 327 14.29 12.51 18.21
C LEU A 327 13.13 12.81 17.24
N LEU A 328 11.94 12.23 17.50
CA LEU A 328 10.74 12.50 16.70
C LEU A 328 10.28 13.95 16.85
N LEU A 329 10.32 14.51 18.07
CA LEU A 329 9.99 15.91 18.33
C LEU A 329 10.96 16.86 17.62
N TYR A 330 12.27 16.62 17.76
CA TYR A 330 13.29 17.39 17.04
C TYR A 330 13.07 17.33 15.52
N SER A 331 12.83 16.13 14.97
CA SER A 331 12.56 15.95 13.53
C SER A 331 11.32 16.73 13.07
N SER A 332 10.25 16.72 13.87
CA SER A 332 9.02 17.47 13.58
C SER A 332 9.25 18.99 13.57
N ILE A 333 9.90 19.53 14.61
CA ILE A 333 10.17 20.97 14.73
C ILE A 333 11.09 21.44 13.61
N VAL A 334 12.22 20.76 13.42
CA VAL A 334 13.19 21.08 12.37
C VAL A 334 12.51 20.99 11.00
N GLY A 335 11.80 19.90 10.71
CA GLY A 335 11.10 19.72 9.44
C GLY A 335 10.11 20.84 9.14
N THR A 336 9.43 21.37 10.17
CA THR A 336 8.50 22.49 10.03
C THR A 336 9.22 23.81 9.73
N PHE A 337 10.33 24.11 10.41
CA PHE A 337 11.16 25.28 10.07
C PHE A 337 11.66 25.25 8.62
N PHE A 338 12.07 24.07 8.13
CA PHE A 338 12.49 23.91 6.74
C PHE A 338 11.36 24.16 5.75
N ARG A 339 10.15 23.62 6.00
CA ARG A 339 8.97 23.91 5.15
C ARG A 339 8.60 25.39 5.14
N MET A 340 8.80 26.08 6.25
CA MET A 340 8.56 27.52 6.39
C MET A 340 9.62 28.41 5.72
N GLY A 341 10.73 27.81 5.32
CA GLY A 341 11.88 28.48 4.75
C GLY A 341 12.83 29.15 5.76
N GLU A 342 12.71 28.80 7.03
CA GLU A 342 13.51 29.27 8.16
C GLU A 342 14.62 28.25 8.51
N ALA A 343 15.35 27.77 7.51
CA ALA A 343 16.35 26.72 7.65
C ALA A 343 17.41 27.04 8.73
N ASP A 344 17.85 28.30 8.83
CA ASP A 344 18.82 28.74 9.83
C ASP A 344 18.35 28.47 11.27
N ARG A 345 17.04 28.60 11.55
CA ARG A 345 16.47 28.33 12.87
C ARG A 345 16.38 26.84 13.16
N GLY A 346 15.99 26.04 12.16
CA GLY A 346 15.98 24.58 12.27
C GLY A 346 17.39 24.01 12.51
N LEU A 347 18.40 24.54 11.82
CA LEU A 347 19.80 24.17 12.00
C LEU A 347 20.34 24.61 13.36
N ALA A 348 20.00 25.82 13.84
CA ALA A 348 20.39 26.27 15.17
C ALA A 348 19.88 25.34 16.29
N LEU A 349 18.69 24.74 16.13
CA LEU A 349 18.17 23.76 17.09
C LEU A 349 18.99 22.45 17.07
N ILE A 350 19.48 22.03 15.90
CA ILE A 350 20.38 20.88 15.77
C ILE A 350 21.74 21.18 16.41
N GLU A 351 22.27 22.40 16.25
CA GLU A 351 23.52 22.83 16.87
C GLU A 351 23.49 22.75 18.41
N GLN A 352 22.32 22.86 19.03
CA GLN A 352 22.16 22.73 20.49
C GLN A 352 22.41 21.30 21.00
N ILE A 353 22.30 20.29 20.13
CA ILE A 353 22.60 18.90 20.48
C ILE A 353 24.11 18.78 20.72
N GLU A 354 24.50 18.19 21.85
CA GLU A 354 25.90 18.09 22.28
C GLU A 354 26.81 17.49 21.20
N ASP A 355 28.02 18.04 21.04
CA ASP A 355 29.06 17.50 20.17
C ASP A 355 29.77 16.30 20.83
N SER A 356 29.01 15.23 21.04
CA SER A 356 29.48 13.92 21.50
C SER A 356 29.20 12.84 20.43
N PRO A 357 29.84 11.66 20.45
CA PRO A 357 29.52 10.59 19.50
C PRO A 357 28.03 10.20 19.49
N GLU A 358 27.39 10.22 20.67
CA GLU A 358 25.95 9.97 20.82
C GLU A 358 25.13 11.13 20.25
N GLY A 359 25.55 12.37 20.52
CA GLY A 359 24.93 13.57 19.95
C GLY A 359 25.04 13.62 18.42
N SER A 360 26.17 13.24 17.83
CA SER A 360 26.32 13.10 16.37
C SER A 360 25.33 12.08 15.80
N MET A 361 25.12 10.94 16.47
CA MET A 361 24.12 9.96 16.05
C MET A 361 22.69 10.48 16.16
N LYS A 362 22.38 11.28 17.20
CA LYS A 362 21.09 11.99 17.31
C LYS A 362 20.90 12.98 16.15
N LYS A 363 21.89 13.82 15.88
CA LYS A 363 21.89 14.78 14.74
C LYS A 363 21.67 14.05 13.41
N ILE A 364 22.38 12.94 13.16
CA ILE A 364 22.20 12.10 11.97
C ILE A 364 20.76 11.58 11.90
N SER A 365 20.22 11.03 13.00
CA SER A 365 18.87 10.45 13.03
C SER A 365 17.76 11.47 12.77
N ILE A 366 18.00 12.75 13.10
CA ILE A 366 17.07 13.86 12.80
C ILE A 366 17.20 14.31 11.34
N LEU A 367 18.43 14.51 10.86
CA LEU A 367 18.73 15.07 9.55
C LEU A 367 18.45 14.10 8.40
N PHE A 368 18.69 12.80 8.62
CA PHE A 368 18.61 11.79 7.57
C PHE A 368 17.20 11.64 6.98
N PRO A 369 16.12 11.44 7.77
CA PRO A 369 14.76 11.33 7.24
C PRO A 369 14.30 12.61 6.53
N LEU A 370 14.75 13.77 7.01
CA LEU A 370 14.41 15.05 6.44
C LEU A 370 14.88 15.16 4.98
N ILE A 371 16.10 14.73 4.68
CA ILE A 371 16.64 14.74 3.29
C ILE A 371 15.78 13.90 2.33
N PHE A 372 15.29 12.73 2.76
CA PHE A 372 14.44 11.88 1.91
C PHE A 372 13.00 12.41 1.78
N SER A 373 12.51 13.18 2.76
CA SER A 373 11.14 13.69 2.78
C SER A 373 10.91 14.93 1.89
N PHE A 374 11.97 15.61 1.44
CA PHE A 374 11.85 16.91 0.77
C PHE A 374 11.77 16.88 -0.76
N GLY A 375 11.35 15.75 -1.34
CA GLY A 375 11.35 15.49 -2.78
C GLY A 375 10.54 16.43 -3.69
N GLU A 376 9.65 17.29 -3.17
CA GLU A 376 8.86 18.20 -4.05
C GLU A 376 8.53 19.60 -3.46
N SER A 377 8.90 19.91 -2.21
CA SER A 377 8.31 21.07 -1.50
C SER A 377 9.28 22.10 -0.91
N VAL A 378 10.60 21.95 -1.10
CA VAL A 378 11.61 22.86 -0.51
C VAL A 378 12.44 23.56 -1.59
N LEU A 379 12.78 24.83 -1.36
CA LEU A 379 13.68 25.60 -2.22
C LEU A 379 15.07 24.92 -2.25
N PRO A 380 15.70 24.70 -3.42
CA PRO A 380 16.99 24.00 -3.54
C PRO A 380 18.11 24.50 -2.60
N ALA A 381 18.11 25.80 -2.30
CA ALA A 381 19.07 26.42 -1.38
C ALA A 381 18.97 25.89 0.06
N GLN A 382 17.76 25.57 0.54
CA GLN A 382 17.55 25.06 1.91
C GLN A 382 17.92 23.58 2.02
N ALA A 383 17.61 22.80 0.98
CA ALA A 383 18.06 21.42 0.88
C ALA A 383 19.60 21.33 0.88
N SER A 384 20.28 22.24 0.17
CA SER A 384 21.76 22.28 0.18
C SER A 384 22.34 22.50 1.57
N SER A 385 21.77 23.42 2.38
CA SER A 385 22.26 23.67 3.74
C SER A 385 22.07 22.45 4.65
N LEU A 386 20.92 21.77 4.54
CA LEU A 386 20.63 20.55 5.30
C LEU A 386 21.59 19.41 4.96
N ILE A 387 21.83 19.17 3.67
CA ILE A 387 22.75 18.12 3.21
C ILE A 387 24.18 18.44 3.66
N ALA A 388 24.59 19.72 3.62
CA ALA A 388 25.91 20.14 4.10
C ALA A 388 26.09 19.92 5.60
N GLU A 389 25.08 20.23 6.42
CA GLU A 389 25.13 19.98 7.87
C GLU A 389 25.20 18.48 8.19
N LEU A 390 24.42 17.66 7.47
CA LEU A 390 24.48 16.21 7.62
C LEU A 390 25.86 15.67 7.24
N GLU A 391 26.41 16.14 6.12
CA GLU A 391 27.76 15.77 5.68
C GLU A 391 28.81 16.10 6.74
N GLN A 392 28.76 17.32 7.29
CA GLN A 392 29.67 17.74 8.36
C GLN A 392 29.51 16.87 9.61
N THR A 393 28.26 16.57 10.00
CA THR A 393 27.95 15.74 11.16
C THR A 393 28.48 14.32 11.01
N ILE A 394 28.26 13.67 9.86
CA ILE A 394 28.78 12.32 9.58
C ILE A 394 30.31 12.31 9.63
N ARG A 395 30.95 13.32 9.04
CA ARG A 395 32.41 13.42 9.04
C ARG A 395 32.99 13.69 10.42
N ALA A 396 32.26 14.38 11.29
CA ALA A 396 32.64 14.63 12.67
C ALA A 396 32.32 13.44 13.59
N SER A 397 31.43 12.55 13.18
CA SER A 397 31.03 11.38 13.97
C SER A 397 32.17 10.36 14.08
N ASN A 398 32.19 9.60 15.19
CA ASN A 398 33.19 8.56 15.42
C ASN A 398 32.80 7.22 14.77
N GLN A 399 32.14 7.27 13.61
CA GLN A 399 31.72 6.11 12.83
C GLN A 399 32.93 5.37 12.25
N THR A 400 32.72 4.10 11.90
CA THR A 400 33.69 3.38 11.08
C THR A 400 33.78 4.03 9.70
N ALA A 401 34.94 3.95 9.06
CA ALA A 401 35.08 4.55 7.74
C ALA A 401 34.29 3.81 6.64
N ASP A 402 33.77 2.60 6.90
CA ASP A 402 32.81 1.89 6.04
C ASP A 402 31.40 2.53 6.14
N GLU A 403 30.95 2.79 7.37
CA GLU A 403 29.67 3.48 7.64
C GLU A 403 29.69 4.90 7.07
N THR A 404 30.80 5.63 7.26
CA THR A 404 30.98 6.97 6.69
C THR A 404 30.89 6.93 5.17
N ALA A 405 31.54 5.97 4.51
CA ALA A 405 31.52 5.87 3.05
C ALA A 405 30.09 5.56 2.53
N THR A 406 29.35 4.70 3.23
CA THR A 406 27.94 4.40 2.92
C THR A 406 27.05 5.65 3.06
N HIS A 407 27.19 6.40 4.14
CA HIS A 407 26.43 7.64 4.31
C HIS A 407 26.83 8.72 3.29
N LEU A 408 28.11 8.82 2.92
CA LEU A 408 28.60 9.76 1.91
C LEU A 408 28.02 9.47 0.52
N VAL A 409 27.81 8.20 0.16
CA VAL A 409 27.08 7.84 -1.07
C VAL A 409 25.67 8.40 -1.06
N LEU A 410 24.96 8.27 0.06
CA LEU A 410 23.59 8.76 0.21
C LEU A 410 23.53 10.30 0.16
N ILE A 411 24.51 10.97 0.78
CA ILE A 411 24.71 12.42 0.67
C ILE A 411 24.98 12.85 -0.79
N ALA A 412 25.86 12.13 -1.50
CA ALA A 412 26.18 12.45 -2.88
C ALA A 412 24.95 12.27 -3.79
N ASN A 413 24.12 11.25 -3.55
CA ASN A 413 22.84 11.10 -4.23
C ASN A 413 21.90 12.28 -3.93
N ALA A 414 21.80 12.72 -2.67
CA ALA A 414 20.99 13.86 -2.29
C ALA A 414 21.46 15.16 -2.98
N TYR A 415 22.77 15.42 -3.04
CA TYR A 415 23.31 16.55 -3.82
C TYR A 415 22.98 16.41 -5.32
N GLY A 416 23.01 15.19 -5.87
CA GLY A 416 22.63 14.93 -7.26
C GLY A 416 21.18 15.32 -7.55
N GLN A 417 20.25 14.97 -6.65
CA GLN A 417 18.83 15.29 -6.79
C GLN A 417 18.56 16.80 -6.83
N ILE A 418 19.33 17.61 -6.10
CA ILE A 418 19.20 19.07 -6.12
C ILE A 418 20.08 19.76 -7.18
N GLY A 419 20.79 18.99 -8.02
CA GLY A 419 21.63 19.50 -9.11
C GLY A 419 22.99 20.06 -8.68
N GLU A 420 23.44 19.78 -7.46
CA GLU A 420 24.74 20.23 -6.90
C GLU A 420 25.90 19.35 -7.38
N VAL A 421 26.10 19.27 -8.69
CA VAL A 421 27.03 18.34 -9.38
C VAL A 421 28.46 18.43 -8.87
N GLU A 422 28.95 19.60 -8.44
CA GLU A 422 30.32 19.72 -7.93
C GLU A 422 30.50 19.04 -6.56
N ASN A 423 29.46 19.05 -5.72
CA ASN A 423 29.48 18.33 -4.44
C ASN A 423 29.44 16.82 -4.65
N VAL A 424 28.59 16.35 -5.57
CA VAL A 424 28.58 14.95 -6.01
C VAL A 424 29.99 14.55 -6.48
N ARG A 425 30.57 15.33 -7.38
CA ARG A 425 31.90 15.09 -7.96
C ARG A 425 33.01 15.07 -6.91
N ARG A 426 32.95 15.95 -5.90
CA ARG A 426 33.90 15.97 -4.78
C ARG A 426 33.82 14.68 -3.96
N ILE A 427 32.62 14.28 -3.55
CA ILE A 427 32.41 13.09 -2.73
C ILE A 427 32.76 11.83 -3.51
N THR A 428 32.36 11.73 -4.78
CA THR A 428 32.70 10.59 -5.65
C THR A 428 34.22 10.43 -5.78
N ARG A 429 34.98 11.51 -5.99
CA ARG A 429 36.46 11.42 -6.05
C ARG A 429 37.07 10.96 -4.72
N GLU A 430 36.53 11.43 -3.61
CA GLU A 430 36.98 11.00 -2.29
C GLU A 430 36.77 9.49 -2.10
N LEU A 431 35.57 9.00 -2.42
CA LEU A 431 35.24 7.57 -2.38
C LEU A 431 36.16 6.75 -3.30
N LEU A 432 36.45 7.25 -4.51
CA LEU A 432 37.37 6.60 -5.45
C LEU A 432 38.83 6.52 -4.97
N THR A 433 39.22 7.38 -4.03
CA THR A 433 40.57 7.36 -3.43
C THR A 433 40.65 6.59 -2.11
N SER A 434 39.53 6.01 -1.65
CA SER A 434 39.45 5.24 -0.41
C SER A 434 39.95 3.79 -0.58
N ASP A 435 39.98 3.02 0.51
CA ASP A 435 40.52 1.65 0.54
C ASP A 435 39.87 0.76 -0.53
N VAL A 436 40.67 -0.10 -1.18
CA VAL A 436 40.26 -0.89 -2.35
C VAL A 436 39.11 -1.83 -2.01
N ASP A 437 39.15 -2.45 -0.83
CA ASP A 437 38.11 -3.38 -0.37
C ASP A 437 36.76 -2.67 -0.09
N ARG A 438 36.80 -1.38 0.25
CA ARG A 438 35.59 -0.54 0.43
C ARG A 438 35.00 -0.11 -0.90
N LEU A 439 35.88 0.25 -1.82
CA LEU A 439 35.48 0.58 -3.17
C LEU A 439 34.73 -0.60 -3.78
N GLU A 440 35.25 -1.82 -3.60
CA GLU A 440 34.63 -3.07 -4.04
C GLU A 440 33.23 -3.24 -3.45
N ALA A 441 33.05 -3.10 -2.13
CA ALA A 441 31.72 -3.20 -1.51
C ALA A 441 30.70 -2.16 -2.00
N LEU A 442 31.13 -0.90 -2.18
CA LEU A 442 30.26 0.17 -2.67
C LEU A 442 30.00 0.08 -4.18
N THR A 443 30.94 -0.48 -4.95
CA THR A 443 30.79 -0.73 -6.38
C THR A 443 29.93 -1.95 -6.65
N SER A 444 30.03 -3.02 -5.85
CA SER A 444 29.09 -4.15 -5.88
C SER A 444 27.63 -3.73 -5.63
N SER A 445 27.39 -2.58 -4.99
CA SER A 445 26.04 -2.00 -4.83
C SER A 445 25.58 -1.12 -5.99
N GLY A 446 26.41 -0.90 -7.02
CA GLY A 446 26.14 -0.02 -8.17
C GLY A 446 26.16 1.50 -7.87
N SER A 447 26.22 1.89 -6.59
CA SER A 447 25.98 3.27 -6.18
C SER A 447 26.98 4.29 -6.72
N VAL A 448 28.29 3.97 -6.72
CA VAL A 448 29.35 4.87 -7.22
C VAL A 448 29.26 5.07 -8.74
N ILE A 449 28.80 4.05 -9.47
CA ILE A 449 28.59 4.10 -10.92
C ILE A 449 27.50 5.10 -11.27
N LEU A 450 26.39 5.06 -10.53
CA LEU A 450 25.29 6.02 -10.70
C LEU A 450 25.73 7.45 -10.38
N LEU A 451 26.58 7.65 -9.37
CA LEU A 451 27.14 8.97 -9.06
C LEU A 451 28.04 9.49 -10.19
N LEU A 452 28.91 8.64 -10.77
CA LEU A 452 29.76 9.00 -11.90
C LEU A 452 28.94 9.38 -13.14
N SER A 453 27.87 8.60 -13.42
CA SER A 453 26.91 8.93 -14.46
C SER A 453 26.24 10.29 -14.21
N THR A 454 25.79 10.55 -12.98
CA THR A 454 25.11 11.80 -12.59
C THR A 454 25.98 13.04 -12.82
N ILE A 455 27.30 12.93 -12.64
CA ILE A 455 28.22 14.06 -12.86
C ILE A 455 28.72 14.18 -14.30
N GLY A 456 28.27 13.30 -15.20
CA GLY A 456 28.66 13.27 -16.61
C GLY A 456 29.99 12.58 -16.91
N ASP A 457 30.58 11.88 -15.93
CA ASP A 457 31.82 11.11 -16.10
C ASP A 457 31.48 9.69 -16.61
N TYR A 458 30.76 9.62 -17.73
CA TYR A 458 30.14 8.38 -18.23
C TYR A 458 31.15 7.28 -18.57
N GLU A 459 32.30 7.61 -19.14
CA GLU A 459 33.30 6.60 -19.51
C GLU A 459 33.92 5.93 -18.28
N ASP A 460 34.09 6.67 -17.18
CA ASP A 460 34.57 6.09 -15.92
C ASP A 460 33.47 5.23 -15.28
N ALA A 461 32.20 5.66 -15.37
CA ALA A 461 31.05 4.86 -14.93
C ALA A 461 30.96 3.53 -15.69
N ILE A 462 31.10 3.58 -17.02
CA ILE A 462 31.08 2.40 -17.89
C ILE A 462 32.28 1.50 -17.60
N ALA A 463 33.49 2.05 -17.51
CA ALA A 463 34.69 1.26 -17.21
C ALA A 463 34.59 0.54 -15.86
N LEU A 464 33.97 1.19 -14.86
CA LEU A 464 33.75 0.62 -13.55
C LEU A 464 32.66 -0.47 -13.58
N ALA A 465 31.56 -0.24 -14.29
CA ALA A 465 30.54 -1.27 -14.53
C ALA A 465 31.15 -2.51 -15.21
N SER A 466 31.98 -2.30 -16.24
CA SER A 466 32.72 -3.37 -16.92
C SER A 466 33.72 -4.13 -16.05
N SER A 467 34.18 -3.53 -14.95
CA SER A 467 35.07 -4.21 -14.01
C SER A 467 34.34 -5.13 -13.04
N ILE A 468 33.06 -4.83 -12.76
CA ILE A 468 32.19 -5.64 -11.90
C ILE A 468 31.57 -6.78 -12.71
N ASP A 469 31.18 -6.48 -13.96
CA ASP A 469 30.62 -7.43 -14.92
C ASP A 469 29.34 -8.11 -14.39
N ASP A 470 28.38 -7.28 -13.99
CA ASP A 470 27.10 -7.69 -13.40
C ASP A 470 25.93 -7.03 -14.14
N ASP A 471 24.96 -7.86 -14.55
CA ASP A 471 23.80 -7.44 -15.34
C ASP A 471 22.91 -6.41 -14.62
N ASP A 472 22.77 -6.47 -13.29
CA ASP A 472 21.99 -5.51 -12.51
C ASP A 472 22.66 -4.12 -12.52
N VAL A 473 23.99 -4.10 -12.47
CA VAL A 473 24.79 -2.87 -12.55
C VAL A 473 24.67 -2.23 -13.93
N TYR A 474 24.79 -3.01 -15.00
CA TYR A 474 24.59 -2.51 -16.36
C TYR A 474 23.16 -2.00 -16.58
N SER A 475 22.16 -2.70 -16.05
CA SER A 475 20.75 -2.29 -16.12
C SER A 475 20.51 -0.96 -15.45
N ALA A 476 20.97 -0.79 -14.20
CA ALA A 476 20.82 0.44 -13.45
C ALA A 476 21.51 1.63 -14.15
N LEU A 477 22.71 1.41 -14.71
CA LEU A 477 23.44 2.44 -15.45
C LEU A 477 22.74 2.80 -16.77
N ALA A 478 22.25 1.82 -17.53
CA ALA A 478 21.55 2.04 -18.80
C ALA A 478 20.26 2.86 -18.60
N ILE A 479 19.45 2.51 -17.59
CA ILE A 479 18.24 3.26 -17.21
C ILE A 479 18.60 4.68 -16.79
N ASN A 480 19.63 4.84 -15.95
CA ASN A 480 20.08 6.16 -15.52
C ASN A 480 20.55 7.04 -16.70
N LEU A 481 21.29 6.48 -17.66
CA LEU A 481 21.68 7.19 -18.89
C LEU A 481 20.47 7.56 -19.76
N ALA A 482 19.44 6.69 -19.83
CA ALA A 482 18.19 6.99 -20.52
C ALA A 482 17.46 8.19 -19.89
N THR A 483 17.40 8.26 -18.55
CA THR A 483 16.81 9.43 -17.85
C THR A 483 17.52 10.75 -18.18
N GLN A 484 18.82 10.67 -18.48
CA GLN A 484 19.67 11.80 -18.87
C GLN A 484 19.68 12.08 -20.38
N SER A 485 18.79 11.42 -21.14
CA SER A 485 18.71 11.50 -22.61
C SER A 485 20.02 11.13 -23.32
N GLN A 486 20.86 10.27 -22.71
CA GLN A 486 22.11 9.78 -23.31
C GLN A 486 21.87 8.47 -24.08
N GLU A 487 21.10 8.55 -25.17
CA GLU A 487 20.66 7.38 -25.95
C GLU A 487 21.78 6.46 -26.42
N ASP A 488 22.79 7.00 -27.11
CA ASP A 488 23.91 6.22 -27.63
C ASP A 488 24.68 5.48 -26.52
N LEU A 489 24.81 6.12 -25.34
CA LEU A 489 25.50 5.53 -24.19
C LEU A 489 24.62 4.50 -23.48
N ALA A 490 23.33 4.79 -23.30
CA ALA A 490 22.38 3.85 -22.71
C ALA A 490 22.30 2.56 -23.52
N GLN A 491 22.23 2.66 -24.86
CA GLN A 491 22.22 1.49 -25.74
C GLN A 491 23.55 0.73 -25.73
N ARG A 492 24.69 1.44 -25.62
CA ARG A 492 26.01 0.82 -25.49
C ARG A 492 26.11 0.00 -24.21
N VAL A 493 25.72 0.57 -23.06
CA VAL A 493 25.72 -0.15 -21.77
C VAL A 493 24.73 -1.31 -21.79
N PHE A 494 23.54 -1.09 -22.34
CA PHE A 494 22.52 -2.13 -22.50
C PHE A 494 23.04 -3.36 -23.26
N SER A 495 23.90 -3.15 -24.26
CA SER A 495 24.46 -4.25 -25.06
C SER A 495 25.39 -5.20 -24.30
N ASP A 496 25.85 -4.80 -23.12
CA ASP A 496 26.69 -5.62 -22.24
C ASP A 496 25.85 -6.49 -21.28
N ILE A 497 24.53 -6.28 -21.18
CA ILE A 497 23.62 -7.12 -20.39
C ILE A 497 23.47 -8.48 -21.09
N THR A 498 23.70 -9.57 -20.37
CA THR A 498 23.69 -10.92 -20.93
C THR A 498 22.39 -11.69 -20.68
N SER A 499 21.76 -11.51 -19.52
CA SER A 499 20.50 -12.17 -19.17
C SER A 499 19.33 -11.63 -20.01
N PRO A 500 18.60 -12.51 -20.74
CA PRO A 500 17.45 -12.07 -21.51
C PRO A 500 16.32 -11.50 -20.65
N VAL A 501 16.11 -12.02 -19.44
CA VAL A 501 15.12 -11.48 -18.50
C VAL A 501 15.48 -10.05 -18.12
N GLN A 502 16.75 -9.81 -17.78
CA GLN A 502 17.23 -8.49 -17.42
C GLN A 502 17.21 -7.52 -18.60
N GLN A 503 17.54 -7.98 -19.81
CA GLN A 503 17.43 -7.20 -21.04
C GLN A 503 15.99 -6.69 -21.25
N ILE A 504 14.99 -7.58 -21.11
CA ILE A 504 13.58 -7.24 -21.30
C ILE A 504 13.13 -6.19 -20.26
N GLN A 505 13.46 -6.39 -18.99
CA GLN A 505 13.10 -5.46 -17.92
C GLN A 505 13.74 -4.09 -18.13
N THR A 506 15.03 -4.07 -18.48
CA THR A 506 15.78 -2.85 -18.75
C THR A 506 15.20 -2.07 -19.94
N LEU A 507 14.89 -2.75 -21.06
CA LEU A 507 14.26 -2.11 -22.22
C LEU A 507 12.89 -1.52 -21.90
N THR A 508 12.10 -2.24 -21.09
CA THR A 508 10.77 -1.77 -20.65
C THR A 508 10.91 -0.48 -19.83
N LEU A 509 11.81 -0.45 -18.85
CA LEU A 509 12.05 0.74 -18.02
C LEU A 509 12.66 1.89 -18.82
N MET A 510 13.61 1.62 -19.72
CA MET A 510 14.13 2.64 -20.63
C MET A 510 13.03 3.23 -21.53
N ALA A 511 12.10 2.40 -22.00
CA ALA A 511 10.96 2.87 -22.81
C ALA A 511 10.05 3.83 -22.02
N GLU A 512 9.78 3.53 -20.75
CA GLU A 512 9.02 4.43 -19.86
C GLU A 512 9.72 5.79 -19.70
N GLU A 513 11.04 5.78 -19.51
CA GLU A 513 11.83 7.00 -19.37
C GLU A 513 11.86 7.83 -20.66
N TYR A 514 12.05 7.20 -21.82
CA TYR A 514 11.99 7.93 -23.10
C TYR A 514 10.60 8.46 -23.41
N HIS A 515 9.54 7.73 -23.06
CA HIS A 515 8.18 8.25 -23.20
C HIS A 515 7.98 9.49 -22.31
N ARG A 516 8.45 9.46 -21.06
CA ARG A 516 8.42 10.59 -20.12
C ARG A 516 9.19 11.81 -20.65
N LEU A 517 10.26 11.59 -21.42
CA LEU A 517 11.04 12.63 -22.09
C LEU A 517 10.45 13.07 -23.45
N GLU A 518 9.21 12.69 -23.76
CA GLU A 518 8.51 12.95 -25.04
C GLU A 518 9.16 12.29 -26.27
N HIS A 519 10.04 11.31 -26.07
CA HIS A 519 10.69 10.51 -27.12
C HIS A 519 9.89 9.24 -27.42
N SER A 520 8.61 9.39 -27.77
CA SER A 520 7.66 8.28 -27.92
C SER A 520 8.02 7.27 -29.02
N ASP A 521 8.74 7.67 -30.05
CA ASP A 521 9.18 6.74 -31.11
C ASP A 521 10.29 5.81 -30.62
N ILE A 522 11.25 6.34 -29.86
CA ILE A 522 12.30 5.54 -29.21
C ILE A 522 11.69 4.59 -28.19
N ALA A 523 10.76 5.08 -27.36
CA ALA A 523 10.05 4.25 -26.38
C ALA A 523 9.34 3.06 -27.05
N PHE A 524 8.66 3.30 -28.17
CA PHE A 524 8.01 2.24 -28.91
C PHE A 524 9.01 1.23 -29.49
N ASP A 525 10.11 1.68 -30.09
CA ASP A 525 11.13 0.81 -30.66
C ASP A 525 11.77 -0.10 -29.58
N LEU A 526 11.96 0.42 -28.36
CA LEU A 526 12.43 -0.36 -27.21
C LEU A 526 11.43 -1.43 -26.77
N PHE A 527 10.12 -1.13 -26.78
CA PHE A 527 9.10 -2.16 -26.53
C PHE A 527 9.11 -3.26 -27.60
N VAL A 528 9.29 -2.90 -28.87
CA VAL A 528 9.44 -3.88 -29.96
C VAL A 528 10.69 -4.74 -29.76
N GLN A 529 11.80 -4.14 -29.36
CA GLN A 529 13.03 -4.87 -29.05
C GLN A 529 12.84 -5.83 -27.87
N ALA A 530 12.14 -5.40 -26.81
CA ALA A 530 11.84 -6.24 -25.65
C ALA A 530 10.98 -7.44 -26.03
N LEU A 531 9.94 -7.23 -26.86
CA LEU A 531 9.09 -8.32 -27.38
C LEU A 531 9.90 -9.31 -28.22
N SER A 532 10.79 -8.83 -29.08
CA SER A 532 11.62 -9.69 -29.93
C SER A 532 12.62 -10.55 -29.14
N ILE A 533 13.20 -10.00 -28.08
CA ILE A 533 14.06 -10.78 -27.17
C ILE A 533 13.22 -11.83 -26.45
N ALA A 534 12.05 -11.46 -25.94
CA ALA A 534 11.16 -12.39 -25.25
C ALA A 534 10.65 -13.55 -26.15
N GLU A 535 10.52 -13.32 -27.46
CA GLU A 535 10.23 -14.38 -28.44
C GLU A 535 11.36 -15.39 -28.61
N THR A 536 12.60 -14.90 -28.67
CA THR A 536 13.75 -15.64 -29.18
C THR A 536 14.66 -16.21 -28.09
N ALA A 537 14.57 -15.70 -26.86
CA ALA A 537 15.46 -16.04 -25.75
C ALA A 537 15.22 -17.44 -25.17
N GLU A 538 16.15 -18.37 -25.36
CA GLU A 538 16.21 -19.65 -24.64
C GLU A 538 16.94 -19.45 -23.30
N LEU A 539 16.25 -19.63 -22.17
CA LEU A 539 16.90 -19.53 -20.84
C LEU A 539 17.59 -20.84 -20.46
N GLU A 540 18.79 -20.71 -19.87
CA GLU A 540 19.45 -21.82 -19.19
C GLU A 540 18.80 -22.06 -17.82
N SER A 541 18.72 -23.33 -17.40
CA SER A 541 18.14 -23.72 -16.11
C SER A 541 18.98 -23.17 -14.95
N GLY A 542 18.61 -21.99 -14.42
CA GLY A 542 19.33 -21.36 -13.31
C GLY A 542 19.01 -19.90 -13.01
N GLU A 543 18.25 -19.18 -13.84
CA GLU A 543 17.86 -17.79 -13.52
C GLU A 543 16.79 -17.75 -12.40
N ALA A 544 16.99 -16.89 -11.39
CA ALA A 544 16.18 -16.78 -10.18
C ALA A 544 14.68 -16.48 -10.45
N TYR A 545 14.36 -15.94 -11.63
CA TYR A 545 12.98 -15.71 -12.06
C TYR A 545 12.18 -17.00 -12.28
N LEU A 546 12.85 -18.16 -12.41
CA LEU A 546 12.21 -19.47 -12.55
C LEU A 546 11.62 -20.03 -11.24
N ASP A 547 12.06 -19.55 -10.07
CA ASP A 547 11.53 -20.05 -8.78
C ASP A 547 10.04 -19.70 -8.57
N TYR A 548 9.53 -18.70 -9.29
CA TYR A 548 8.12 -18.31 -9.28
C TYR A 548 7.28 -19.00 -10.37
N TYR A 549 7.93 -19.67 -11.33
CA TYR A 549 7.30 -20.14 -12.56
C TYR A 549 7.74 -21.57 -12.88
N GLU A 550 6.92 -22.55 -12.53
CA GLU A 550 7.24 -24.00 -12.57
C GLU A 550 7.58 -24.58 -13.96
N ASN A 551 7.46 -23.81 -15.06
CA ASN A 551 7.66 -24.29 -16.45
C ASN A 551 8.37 -23.26 -17.35
N SER A 552 9.15 -23.76 -18.33
CA SER A 552 9.96 -22.98 -19.29
C SER A 552 9.19 -22.06 -20.23
N GLU A 553 7.85 -22.14 -20.29
CA GLU A 553 6.98 -21.23 -21.03
C GLU A 553 6.27 -20.20 -20.14
N SER A 554 6.30 -20.35 -18.81
CA SER A 554 5.52 -19.50 -17.91
C SER A 554 6.17 -18.12 -17.67
N TRP A 555 7.51 -18.07 -17.58
CA TRP A 555 8.25 -16.81 -17.45
C TRP A 555 8.14 -15.92 -18.70
N ARG A 556 8.20 -16.49 -19.92
CA ARG A 556 8.03 -15.73 -21.18
C ARG A 556 6.68 -15.03 -21.22
N ARG A 557 5.63 -15.75 -20.79
CA ARG A 557 4.26 -15.21 -20.70
C ARG A 557 4.17 -14.07 -19.69
N GLY A 558 4.79 -14.21 -18.52
CA GLY A 558 4.85 -13.16 -17.51
C GLY A 558 5.53 -11.88 -18.01
N LEU A 559 6.71 -12.00 -18.63
CA LEU A 559 7.44 -10.83 -19.13
C LEU A 559 6.72 -10.14 -20.29
N ILE A 560 6.16 -10.90 -21.22
CA ILE A 560 5.42 -10.33 -22.33
C ILE A 560 4.15 -9.62 -21.84
N ARG A 561 3.46 -10.16 -20.82
CA ARG A 561 2.39 -9.47 -20.09
C ARG A 561 2.85 -8.11 -19.54
N ASP A 562 3.98 -8.09 -18.87
CA ASP A 562 4.47 -6.88 -18.21
C ASP A 562 4.89 -5.80 -19.24
N ILE A 563 5.46 -6.21 -20.39
CA ILE A 563 5.75 -5.32 -21.52
C ILE A 563 4.47 -4.67 -22.06
N VAL A 564 3.43 -5.48 -22.34
CA VAL A 564 2.18 -4.97 -22.93
C VAL A 564 1.40 -4.10 -21.95
N TYR A 565 1.35 -4.50 -20.69
CA TYR A 565 0.72 -3.68 -19.66
C TYR A 565 1.39 -2.31 -19.56
N SER A 566 2.73 -2.28 -19.61
CA SER A 566 3.50 -1.03 -19.58
C SER A 566 3.24 -0.19 -20.84
N ALA A 567 3.22 -0.81 -22.02
CA ALA A 567 2.93 -0.12 -23.28
C ALA A 567 1.49 0.41 -23.35
N ASP A 568 0.51 -0.34 -22.86
CA ASP A 568 -0.90 0.05 -22.80
C ASP A 568 -1.11 1.27 -21.89
N ARG A 569 -0.50 1.24 -20.69
CA ARG A 569 -0.50 2.36 -19.74
C ARG A 569 0.05 3.66 -20.36
N LEU A 570 0.98 3.55 -21.30
CA LEU A 570 1.59 4.68 -22.02
C LEU A 570 0.86 5.04 -23.33
N GLY A 571 -0.26 4.39 -23.65
CA GLY A 571 -1.08 4.68 -24.83
C GLY A 571 -0.55 4.10 -26.14
N PHE A 572 0.31 3.07 -26.09
CA PHE A 572 0.84 2.39 -27.27
C PHE A 572 0.02 1.16 -27.69
N SER A 573 -1.13 0.91 -27.08
CA SER A 573 -1.96 -0.29 -27.24
C SER A 573 -2.27 -0.60 -28.72
N GLU A 574 -2.75 0.39 -29.48
CA GLU A 574 -3.07 0.21 -30.92
C GLU A 574 -1.86 -0.13 -31.79
N ARG A 575 -0.63 0.23 -31.35
CA ARG A 575 0.61 -0.01 -32.09
C ARG A 575 1.27 -1.34 -31.70
N VAL A 576 1.08 -1.79 -30.47
CA VAL A 576 1.67 -3.03 -29.94
C VAL A 576 0.78 -4.25 -30.24
N GLN A 577 -0.55 -4.09 -30.23
CA GLN A 577 -1.52 -5.17 -30.48
C GLN A 577 -1.25 -6.00 -31.75
N PRO A 578 -0.97 -5.39 -32.93
CA PRO A 578 -0.77 -6.15 -34.16
C PRO A 578 0.54 -6.97 -34.18
N LEU A 579 1.51 -6.64 -33.32
CA LEU A 579 2.78 -7.35 -33.20
C LEU A 579 2.63 -8.65 -32.40
N ILE A 580 1.65 -8.68 -31.50
CA ILE A 580 1.30 -9.85 -30.68
C ILE A 580 0.45 -10.84 -31.50
N GLU A 581 -0.44 -10.32 -32.35
CA GLU A 581 -1.38 -11.14 -33.15
C GLU A 581 -0.73 -11.96 -34.27
N ASN A 582 0.54 -11.72 -34.61
CA ASN A 582 1.24 -12.32 -35.75
C ASN A 582 2.00 -13.60 -35.37
N ASP A 583 1.29 -14.75 -35.42
CA ASP A 583 1.70 -16.17 -35.54
C ASP A 583 2.88 -16.77 -34.70
N SER A 584 3.64 -15.98 -33.92
CA SER A 584 4.76 -16.47 -33.08
C SER A 584 4.61 -16.08 -31.60
N ILE A 585 3.97 -14.95 -31.30
CA ILE A 585 3.64 -14.48 -29.93
C ILE A 585 2.20 -14.79 -29.57
N ARG A 586 1.77 -16.05 -29.73
CA ARG A 586 0.52 -16.49 -29.09
C ARG A 586 0.77 -16.74 -27.61
N ILE A 587 0.91 -15.65 -26.88
CA ILE A 587 0.97 -15.66 -25.42
C ILE A 587 -0.43 -15.30 -24.94
N ASN A 588 -1.05 -16.24 -24.22
CA ASN A 588 -2.28 -16.01 -23.48
C ASN A 588 -1.99 -14.93 -22.43
N PHE A 589 -2.27 -13.67 -22.76
CA PHE A 589 -2.45 -12.60 -21.80
C PHE A 589 -3.77 -12.85 -21.08
N GLY A 590 -3.79 -12.80 -19.76
CA GLY A 590 -5.07 -12.58 -19.09
C GLY A 590 -5.46 -11.13 -19.26
N LEU A 591 -6.62 -10.74 -19.80
CA LEU A 591 -7.64 -11.38 -20.64
C LEU A 591 -8.38 -10.14 -21.20
N ASP A 592 -8.23 -9.82 -22.49
CA ASP A 592 -9.17 -8.91 -23.16
C ASP A 592 -10.27 -9.75 -23.83
N SER A 593 -11.46 -9.17 -23.99
CA SER A 593 -12.72 -9.78 -24.49
C SER A 593 -12.63 -10.70 -25.73
N THR A 594 -11.51 -10.72 -26.44
CA THR A 594 -11.19 -11.57 -27.60
C THR A 594 -10.85 -13.04 -27.28
N ASP A 595 -10.51 -13.40 -26.04
CA ASP A 595 -10.16 -14.79 -25.69
C ASP A 595 -11.38 -15.69 -25.48
N LEU A 596 -12.51 -15.12 -25.08
CA LEU A 596 -13.78 -15.82 -25.03
C LEU A 596 -14.19 -16.30 -26.43
N GLU A 597 -14.01 -15.45 -27.45
CA GLU A 597 -14.22 -15.82 -28.86
C GLU A 597 -13.25 -16.90 -29.34
N THR A 598 -12.02 -16.95 -28.81
CA THR A 598 -11.00 -17.92 -29.20
C THR A 598 -11.23 -19.31 -28.55
N VAL A 599 -11.68 -19.34 -27.28
CA VAL A 599 -12.14 -20.57 -26.61
C VAL A 599 -13.44 -21.08 -27.24
N LEU A 600 -14.36 -20.17 -27.62
CA LEU A 600 -15.58 -20.51 -28.36
C LEU A 600 -15.31 -20.94 -29.80
N ALA A 601 -14.25 -20.43 -30.45
CA ALA A 601 -13.86 -20.77 -31.83
C ALA A 601 -13.17 -22.14 -31.94
N LYS A 602 -12.55 -22.63 -30.86
CA LYS A 602 -12.13 -24.04 -30.75
C LYS A 602 -13.32 -24.86 -30.24
N GLU A 603 -14.21 -25.24 -31.15
CA GLU A 603 -15.30 -26.20 -30.88
C GLU A 603 -14.82 -27.40 -30.03
N GLY A 604 -15.14 -27.45 -28.74
CA GLY A 604 -15.17 -28.68 -27.93
C GLY A 604 -14.46 -28.67 -26.57
N ASP A 605 -15.27 -28.59 -25.51
CA ASP A 605 -15.07 -29.18 -24.17
C ASP A 605 -13.82 -28.74 -23.40
N ILE A 606 -13.92 -27.69 -22.58
CA ILE A 606 -12.85 -27.24 -21.66
C ILE A 606 -12.34 -28.40 -20.79
N LEU A 607 -13.21 -29.35 -20.45
CA LEU A 607 -12.87 -30.54 -19.67
C LEU A 607 -11.79 -31.43 -20.31
N ALA A 608 -11.55 -31.29 -21.62
CA ALA A 608 -10.54 -32.06 -22.35
C ALA A 608 -9.17 -31.36 -22.42
N LEU A 609 -9.05 -30.11 -21.95
CA LEU A 609 -7.82 -29.33 -22.02
C LEU A 609 -7.02 -29.45 -20.71
N PRO A 610 -5.70 -29.73 -20.76
CA PRO A 610 -4.85 -29.81 -19.57
C PRO A 610 -4.47 -28.39 -19.10
N LEU A 611 -5.44 -27.65 -18.59
CA LEU A 611 -5.25 -26.29 -18.09
C LEU A 611 -4.90 -26.32 -16.59
N GLU A 612 -4.04 -25.41 -16.17
CA GLU A 612 -3.75 -25.19 -14.74
C GLU A 612 -4.94 -24.51 -14.05
N ASP A 613 -5.14 -24.78 -12.75
CA ASP A 613 -6.23 -24.20 -11.96
C ASP A 613 -6.24 -22.66 -11.97
N SER A 614 -5.05 -22.02 -12.07
CA SER A 614 -4.91 -20.57 -12.20
C SER A 614 -5.57 -20.02 -13.48
N VAL A 615 -5.43 -20.75 -14.60
CA VAL A 615 -6.02 -20.42 -15.90
C VAL A 615 -7.51 -20.68 -15.88
N LEU A 616 -7.92 -21.83 -15.34
CA LEU A 616 -9.33 -22.18 -15.18
C LEU A 616 -10.06 -21.16 -14.29
N ARG A 617 -9.40 -20.65 -13.24
CA ARG A 617 -9.95 -19.62 -12.34
C ARG A 617 -10.22 -18.32 -13.08
N SER A 618 -9.27 -17.92 -13.93
CA SER A 618 -9.40 -16.72 -14.76
C SER A 618 -10.55 -16.86 -15.77
N ILE A 619 -10.60 -18.00 -16.48
CA ILE A 619 -11.68 -18.32 -17.42
C ILE A 619 -13.03 -18.29 -16.71
N ALA A 620 -13.14 -18.96 -15.56
CA ALA A 620 -14.40 -19.03 -14.83
C ALA A 620 -14.86 -17.66 -14.32
N SER A 621 -13.92 -16.82 -13.86
CA SER A 621 -14.22 -15.46 -13.40
C SER A 621 -14.68 -14.54 -14.53
N GLN A 622 -14.00 -14.59 -15.68
CA GLN A 622 -14.36 -13.80 -16.86
C GLN A 622 -15.69 -14.27 -17.47
N ALA A 623 -15.87 -15.59 -17.62
CA ALA A 623 -17.12 -16.16 -18.09
C ALA A 623 -18.30 -15.77 -17.18
N ALA A 624 -18.08 -15.73 -15.86
CA ALA A 624 -19.09 -15.24 -14.92
C ALA A 624 -19.41 -13.75 -15.12
N GLN A 625 -18.38 -12.90 -15.34
CA GLN A 625 -18.55 -11.47 -15.67
C GLN A 625 -19.39 -11.25 -16.93
N GLU A 626 -19.15 -12.06 -17.95
CA GLU A 626 -19.84 -11.99 -19.23
C GLU A 626 -21.15 -12.81 -19.25
N GLN A 627 -21.59 -13.31 -18.09
CA GLN A 627 -22.83 -14.10 -17.91
C GLN A 627 -22.88 -15.41 -18.71
N MET A 628 -21.71 -15.94 -19.07
CA MET A 628 -21.53 -17.25 -19.69
C MET A 628 -21.41 -18.36 -18.64
N PHE A 629 -22.51 -18.59 -17.91
CA PHE A 629 -22.51 -19.49 -16.77
C PHE A 629 -22.17 -20.95 -17.10
N SER A 630 -22.50 -21.45 -18.30
CA SER A 630 -22.11 -22.80 -18.75
C SER A 630 -20.58 -22.96 -18.82
N LEU A 631 -19.91 -21.99 -19.46
CA LEU A 631 -18.45 -21.98 -19.58
C LEU A 631 -17.77 -21.81 -18.21
N ALA A 632 -18.34 -20.98 -17.35
CA ALA A 632 -17.85 -20.81 -15.98
C ALA A 632 -17.91 -22.13 -15.20
N ILE A 633 -19.03 -22.87 -15.30
CA ILE A 633 -19.20 -24.15 -14.61
C ILE A 633 -18.28 -25.24 -15.19
N GLU A 634 -18.08 -25.29 -16.51
CA GLU A 634 -17.12 -26.22 -17.13
C GLU A 634 -15.69 -25.96 -16.67
N ALA A 635 -15.28 -24.69 -16.58
CA ALA A 635 -13.98 -24.32 -16.07
C ALA A 635 -13.82 -24.70 -14.59
N VAL A 636 -14.85 -24.50 -13.76
CA VAL A 636 -14.86 -24.97 -12.37
C VAL A 636 -14.74 -26.50 -12.30
N ALA A 637 -15.46 -27.22 -13.14
CA ALA A 637 -15.45 -28.69 -13.18
C ALA A 637 -14.09 -29.27 -13.58
N ALA A 638 -13.29 -28.53 -14.36
CA ALA A 638 -11.95 -28.92 -14.75
C ALA A 638 -10.89 -28.69 -13.66
N MET A 639 -11.19 -27.89 -12.61
CA MET A 639 -10.22 -27.58 -11.57
C MET A 639 -9.89 -28.79 -10.71
N SER A 640 -8.65 -28.86 -10.21
CA SER A 640 -8.20 -29.90 -9.30
C SER A 640 -8.48 -29.59 -7.82
N SER A 641 -8.38 -28.31 -7.43
CA SER A 641 -8.59 -27.88 -6.04
C SER A 641 -10.06 -27.64 -5.72
N ALA A 642 -10.59 -28.41 -4.76
CA ALA A 642 -11.96 -28.22 -4.27
C ALA A 642 -12.16 -26.85 -3.59
N TYR A 643 -11.12 -26.30 -2.95
CA TYR A 643 -11.18 -24.97 -2.35
C TYR A 643 -11.31 -23.87 -3.41
N GLU A 644 -10.60 -24.02 -4.53
CA GLU A 644 -10.69 -23.09 -5.66
C GLU A 644 -12.06 -23.13 -6.35
N GLN A 645 -12.60 -24.34 -6.52
CA GLN A 645 -13.96 -24.53 -7.01
C GLN A 645 -14.98 -23.79 -6.13
N VAL A 646 -14.86 -23.90 -4.79
CA VAL A 646 -15.75 -23.20 -3.85
C VAL A 646 -15.68 -21.69 -4.00
N LYS A 647 -14.48 -21.11 -4.05
CA LYS A 647 -14.30 -19.66 -4.20
C LYS A 647 -14.98 -19.10 -5.43
N ILE A 648 -14.89 -19.82 -6.55
CA ILE A 648 -15.49 -19.38 -7.81
C ILE A 648 -17.00 -19.55 -7.76
N LEU A 649 -17.53 -20.67 -7.24
CA LEU A 649 -18.97 -20.89 -7.10
C LEU A 649 -19.64 -19.86 -6.18
N THR A 650 -19.01 -19.49 -5.06
CA THR A 650 -19.51 -18.41 -4.17
C THR A 650 -19.42 -17.05 -4.84
N THR A 651 -18.32 -16.75 -5.55
CA THR A 651 -18.17 -15.49 -6.31
C THR A 651 -19.22 -15.33 -7.41
N ILE A 652 -19.54 -16.41 -8.15
CA ILE A 652 -20.63 -16.40 -9.14
C ILE A 652 -21.96 -16.06 -8.47
N THR A 653 -22.20 -16.63 -7.28
CA THR A 653 -23.42 -16.41 -6.49
C THR A 653 -23.54 -14.94 -6.05
N ASP A 654 -22.45 -14.37 -5.53
CA ASP A 654 -22.40 -13.03 -4.92
C ASP A 654 -22.38 -11.90 -5.97
N CYS A 655 -21.59 -12.03 -7.04
CA CYS A 655 -21.30 -10.92 -7.96
C CYS A 655 -22.15 -10.90 -9.23
N TYR A 656 -22.55 -12.05 -9.78
CA TYR A 656 -22.89 -12.14 -11.21
C TYR A 656 -24.34 -12.51 -11.54
N VAL A 657 -25.19 -12.73 -10.54
CA VAL A 657 -26.63 -13.01 -10.73
C VAL A 657 -27.47 -11.80 -10.33
N THR A 658 -27.11 -10.63 -10.87
CA THR A 658 -27.88 -9.36 -10.74
C THR A 658 -28.58 -8.95 -12.03
N SER A 659 -28.28 -9.60 -13.15
CA SER A 659 -28.98 -9.43 -14.43
C SER A 659 -30.24 -10.30 -14.48
N GLU A 660 -31.30 -9.82 -15.13
CA GLU A 660 -32.58 -10.53 -15.36
C GLU A 660 -32.44 -11.84 -16.18
N THR A 661 -31.22 -12.32 -16.44
CA THR A 661 -30.91 -13.51 -17.22
C THR A 661 -31.04 -14.77 -16.36
N THR A 662 -32.12 -15.52 -16.58
CA THR A 662 -32.30 -16.86 -16.00
C THR A 662 -31.25 -17.82 -16.59
N ALA A 663 -30.56 -18.59 -15.74
CA ALA A 663 -29.68 -19.67 -16.19
C ALA A 663 -30.42 -20.60 -17.17
N ASP A 664 -29.79 -20.90 -18.30
CA ASP A 664 -30.39 -21.79 -19.28
C ASP A 664 -30.38 -23.26 -18.81
N ALA A 665 -31.14 -24.11 -19.50
CA ALA A 665 -31.26 -25.52 -19.13
C ALA A 665 -29.90 -26.26 -19.18
N GLU A 666 -28.96 -25.79 -20.00
CA GLU A 666 -27.63 -26.40 -20.13
C GLU A 666 -26.74 -26.07 -18.94
N THR A 667 -26.74 -24.81 -18.49
CA THR A 667 -26.07 -24.36 -17.27
C THR A 667 -26.57 -25.16 -16.06
N ILE A 668 -27.89 -25.35 -15.96
CA ILE A 668 -28.49 -26.16 -14.88
C ILE A 668 -28.03 -27.62 -14.97
N ARG A 669 -28.01 -28.20 -16.18
CA ARG A 669 -27.56 -29.58 -16.40
C ARG A 669 -26.08 -29.78 -16.04
N LEU A 670 -25.22 -28.82 -16.41
CA LEU A 670 -23.79 -28.83 -16.09
C LEU A 670 -23.57 -28.71 -14.57
N LEU A 671 -24.35 -27.85 -13.91
CA LEU A 671 -24.31 -27.72 -12.45
C LEU A 671 -24.73 -29.01 -11.75
N GLU A 672 -25.80 -29.66 -12.21
CA GLU A 672 -26.25 -30.96 -11.69
C GLU A 672 -25.20 -32.05 -11.92
N ALA A 673 -24.56 -32.07 -13.08
CA ALA A 673 -23.47 -33.00 -13.38
C ALA A 673 -22.24 -32.77 -12.50
N LEU A 674 -21.89 -31.51 -12.24
CA LEU A 674 -20.81 -31.14 -11.33
C LEU A 674 -21.14 -31.57 -9.89
N ALA A 675 -22.34 -31.27 -9.40
CA ALA A 675 -22.81 -31.69 -8.09
C ALA A 675 -22.83 -33.22 -7.92
N ASP A 676 -23.26 -33.95 -8.95
CA ASP A 676 -23.25 -35.42 -8.96
C ASP A 676 -21.82 -35.98 -9.03
N SER A 677 -20.87 -35.31 -9.69
CA SER A 677 -19.46 -35.70 -9.66
C SER A 677 -18.84 -35.59 -8.26
N TYR A 678 -19.41 -34.72 -7.42
CA TYR A 678 -18.97 -34.55 -6.05
C TYR A 678 -19.58 -35.57 -5.07
N ARG A 679 -20.73 -36.17 -5.40
CA ARG A 679 -21.40 -37.22 -4.61
C ARG A 679 -20.78 -38.59 -4.87
#